data_AF-A0A8T6NLJ2-F1
#
_entry.id   AF-A0A8T6NLJ2-F1
#
_cell.length_a   1.000
_cell.length_b   1.000
_cell.length_c   1.000
_cell.angle_alpha   90.00
_cell.angle_beta   90.00
_cell.angle_gamma   90.00
#
_symmetry.space_group_name_H-M   'P 1'
#
loop_
_entity.id
_entity.type
_entity.pdbx_description
1 polymer ?
#
loop_
_entity_poly.entity_id
_entity_poly.type
_entity_poly.pdbx_seq_one_letter_code
_entity_poly.pdbx_strand_id
1 'polypeptide(L)'
;MSSLVIVESGAKGKKIQGYLGPSFIVESCRGHVQDLPGRGYKDKKQASKAMWASKKDQLPEPPWAWTDHSGKSAQNTIKTMIAKAKKNKVDTIYIATDPDREGEFIAWRLAEIFREYDTKRVTFNEVTKRAILQAIENPRDVDMDLVDAAKVRRFMDRLVGYRASKFSRSWNLTSMGRVQTPTLGILVERELLRMDFVPQPYYSVTVDTDELKFKVRFHEKGEADAWFDTSTDKPKHHPDRTDDEKLANMAVIEANNVGEITLTEVKFGERKSKPQLPFSTPTLLRTAGSHPSLGWGSKRIMQVANDLYQQGLITYLRTDSTRTSPEARSSMANYISSEFGEGYLRPDTEALQEKGSSTTQDAHEAIRPTDPSVREPAGLEKPQLTLYKLIWSRFAASMMRDSVYSTVSVRGVIGEFEKVLTSSSSWRTEAGWEFAYGDLRDTPKLSPPNANLETGSKIKLICNEDSPKLIVDETKPPSRFRQHTLVESMQKAGIGRPSTYATTVEKLLDEKRRYVINENGALVPSEKGILLWQEIAPMYGSEGNRGVFDSAFTARMEDSLDGIEHRGQDATVVWAEFVDEFSESHSSALEKRRSKPTPKQLSFLKQLLRSLTDEESTRILEGRSLDEIDGNSAKALIDKLTEMNVVAGPSDKQMNLIFKLCDQVNITENDASKLVGLESLEELSGGRSGSASQLISKLIAMKNDIPRPPTDKQLSYLRSLLQKAETEESVFCRSRSIESIADMDFNQVSLSIMELRDQLGIKGRGKKRK
;
A
#
# COMPACT_ATOMS: atom_id res chain seq x y z
N MET A 1 1.98 34.65 32.90
CA MET A 1 1.18 33.42 32.85
C MET A 1 1.70 32.59 31.69
N SER A 2 1.87 31.29 31.87
CA SER A 2 2.38 30.41 30.81
C SER A 2 1.21 29.65 30.20
N SER A 3 1.16 29.53 28.87
CA SER A 3 0.17 28.70 28.18
C SER A 3 0.78 27.37 27.75
N LEU A 4 0.01 26.29 27.77
CA LEU A 4 0.45 24.99 27.25
C LEU A 4 -0.10 24.80 25.83
N VAL A 5 0.75 24.44 24.88
CA VAL A 5 0.35 24.07 23.52
C VAL A 5 0.60 22.58 23.33
N ILE A 6 -0.44 21.84 22.94
CA ILE A 6 -0.36 20.40 22.71
C ILE A 6 -0.40 20.12 21.21
N VAL A 7 0.59 19.37 20.71
CA VAL A 7 0.70 18.98 19.30
C VAL A 7 0.86 17.47 19.17
N GLU A 8 0.68 16.93 17.96
CA GLU A 8 0.78 15.47 17.75
C GLU A 8 2.21 14.96 17.80
N SER A 9 3.18 15.66 17.23
CA SER A 9 4.56 15.18 17.11
C SER A 9 5.59 16.07 17.80
N GLY A 10 6.68 15.45 18.29
CA GLY A 10 7.75 16.18 18.98
C GLY A 10 8.55 17.10 18.07
N ALA A 11 8.73 16.73 16.79
CA ALA A 11 9.42 17.58 15.82
C ALA A 11 8.63 18.87 15.54
N LYS A 12 7.32 18.74 15.29
CA LYS A 12 6.38 19.86 15.15
C LYS A 12 6.41 20.74 16.41
N GLY A 13 6.41 20.12 17.59
CA GLY A 13 6.46 20.83 18.88
C GLY A 13 7.71 21.67 19.06
N LYS A 14 8.90 21.14 18.73
CA LYS A 14 10.16 21.90 18.80
C LYS A 14 10.16 23.12 17.88
N LYS A 15 9.62 22.98 16.66
CA LYS A 15 9.52 24.07 15.69
C LYS A 15 8.60 25.18 16.20
N ILE A 16 7.40 24.81 16.67
CA ILE A 16 6.39 25.74 17.21
C ILE A 16 6.91 26.44 18.47
N GLN A 17 7.61 25.73 19.36
CA GLN A 17 8.24 26.32 20.55
C GLN A 17 9.20 27.46 20.18
N GLY A 18 9.97 27.31 19.09
CA GLY A 18 10.87 28.36 18.60
C GLY A 18 10.13 29.60 18.08
N TYR A 19 8.89 29.47 17.61
CA TYR A 19 8.07 30.58 17.13
C TYR A 19 7.34 31.32 18.25
N LEU A 20 6.82 30.58 19.23
CA LEU A 20 6.03 31.12 20.33
C LEU A 20 6.88 31.70 21.47
N GLY A 21 8.14 31.26 21.61
CA GLY A 21 9.04 31.75 22.64
C GLY A 21 8.74 31.21 24.04
N PRO A 22 9.33 31.78 25.09
CA PRO A 22 9.35 31.21 26.44
C PRO A 22 8.03 31.35 27.22
N SER A 23 7.09 32.16 26.75
CA SER A 23 5.76 32.31 27.36
C SER A 23 4.87 31.08 27.16
N PHE A 24 5.21 30.22 26.18
CA PHE A 24 4.48 28.99 25.88
C PHE A 24 5.31 27.76 26.22
N ILE A 25 4.65 26.72 26.72
CA ILE A 25 5.21 25.38 26.87
C ILE A 25 4.60 24.52 25.78
N VAL A 26 5.42 23.96 24.88
CA VAL A 26 4.92 23.11 23.79
C VAL A 26 5.23 21.65 24.08
N GLU A 27 4.20 20.80 24.17
CA GLU A 27 4.33 19.37 24.45
C GLU A 27 3.65 18.53 23.36
N SER A 28 4.13 17.28 23.19
CA SER A 28 3.61 16.36 22.17
C SER A 28 2.82 15.20 22.77
N CYS A 29 1.58 15.01 22.32
CA CYS A 29 0.71 13.90 22.72
C CYS A 29 1.05 12.57 22.04
N ARG A 30 1.92 12.61 21.02
CA ARG A 30 2.41 11.45 20.23
C ARG A 30 1.34 10.74 19.40
N GLY A 31 0.30 11.46 19.00
CA GLY A 31 -0.84 10.94 18.22
C GLY A 31 -2.08 10.74 19.07
N HIS A 32 -2.89 9.72 18.75
CA HIS A 32 -4.14 9.42 19.46
C HIS A 32 -3.92 9.13 20.93
N VAL A 33 -4.49 9.94 21.82
CA VAL A 33 -4.35 9.72 23.28
C VAL A 33 -5.28 8.64 23.80
N GLN A 34 -6.46 8.51 23.19
CA GLN A 34 -7.43 7.47 23.46
C GLN A 34 -8.03 6.97 22.14
N ASP A 35 -8.46 5.70 22.13
CA ASP A 35 -9.13 5.06 20.99
C ASP A 35 -10.10 3.97 21.51
N LEU A 36 -10.81 3.31 20.60
CA LEU A 36 -11.70 2.21 20.93
C LEU A 36 -10.95 1.05 21.63
N PRO A 37 -11.57 0.38 22.62
CA PRO A 37 -10.95 -0.73 23.34
C PRO A 37 -10.40 -1.82 22.41
N GLY A 38 -9.08 -2.06 22.48
CA GLY A 38 -8.38 -3.00 21.61
C GLY A 38 -7.81 -4.21 22.36
N ARG A 39 -6.99 -4.99 21.64
CA ARG A 39 -6.25 -6.12 22.20
C ARG A 39 -5.23 -5.61 23.22
N GLY A 40 -5.51 -5.78 24.51
CA GLY A 40 -4.70 -5.25 25.62
C GLY A 40 -5.50 -4.39 26.62
N TYR A 41 -6.73 -4.02 26.28
CA TYR A 41 -7.62 -3.33 27.22
C TYR A 41 -8.00 -4.25 28.39
N LYS A 42 -8.06 -3.69 29.60
CA LYS A 42 -8.29 -4.44 30.85
C LYS A 42 -9.60 -5.20 30.84
N ASP A 43 -10.67 -4.55 30.36
CA ASP A 43 -11.98 -5.19 30.19
C ASP A 43 -12.03 -5.95 28.85
N LYS A 44 -11.86 -7.27 28.91
CA LYS A 44 -11.91 -8.14 27.73
C LYS A 44 -13.27 -8.14 27.03
N LYS A 45 -14.36 -7.87 27.76
CA LYS A 45 -15.73 -7.82 27.21
C LYS A 45 -15.88 -6.58 26.33
N GLN A 46 -15.34 -5.45 26.76
CA GLN A 46 -15.29 -4.22 25.96
C GLN A 46 -14.33 -4.36 24.77
N ALA A 47 -13.16 -4.96 24.98
CA ALA A 47 -12.16 -5.17 23.93
C ALA A 47 -12.65 -6.04 22.75
N SER A 48 -13.54 -6.98 23.04
CA SER A 48 -14.10 -7.93 22.07
C SER A 48 -15.41 -7.47 21.43
N LYS A 49 -15.99 -6.35 21.91
CA LYS A 49 -17.27 -5.83 21.43
C LYS A 49 -17.10 -5.24 20.02
N ALA A 50 -18.04 -5.59 19.14
CA ALA A 50 -18.09 -5.07 17.77
C ALA A 50 -18.87 -3.74 17.67
N MET A 51 -19.74 -3.46 18.64
CA MET A 51 -20.62 -2.29 18.65
C MET A 51 -21.12 -2.02 20.07
N TRP A 52 -21.39 -0.76 20.40
CA TRP A 52 -22.01 -0.35 21.66
C TRP A 52 -23.45 0.11 21.42
N ALA A 53 -24.32 -0.07 22.41
CA ALA A 53 -25.70 0.35 22.31
C ALA A 53 -25.77 1.88 22.39
N SER A 54 -26.68 2.47 21.63
CA SER A 54 -27.01 3.88 21.68
C SER A 54 -28.52 4.06 21.51
N LYS A 55 -29.02 5.25 21.88
CA LYS A 55 -30.39 5.65 21.54
C LYS A 55 -30.45 6.08 20.07
N LYS A 56 -31.66 6.17 19.52
CA LYS A 56 -31.88 6.49 18.09
C LYS A 56 -31.29 7.86 17.71
N ASP A 57 -31.29 8.79 18.64
CA ASP A 57 -30.85 10.18 18.54
C ASP A 57 -29.43 10.41 19.08
N GLN A 58 -28.67 9.34 19.33
CA GLN A 58 -27.33 9.44 19.93
C GLN A 58 -26.33 8.49 19.27
N LEU A 59 -25.10 8.96 19.12
CA LEU A 59 -23.98 8.10 18.77
C LEU A 59 -23.62 7.16 19.94
N PRO A 60 -23.04 5.99 19.67
CA PRO A 60 -22.52 5.11 20.71
C PRO A 60 -21.44 5.79 21.57
N GLU A 61 -21.52 5.57 22.88
CA GLU A 61 -20.54 6.05 23.87
C GLU A 61 -19.71 4.87 24.44
N PRO A 62 -18.69 4.39 23.72
CA PRO A 62 -17.78 3.37 24.22
C PRO A 62 -16.87 3.92 25.32
N PRO A 63 -16.30 3.05 26.17
CA PRO A 63 -15.19 3.49 27.01
C PRO A 63 -13.97 3.81 26.13
N TRP A 64 -13.47 5.04 26.22
CA TRP A 64 -12.28 5.48 25.50
C TRP A 64 -11.01 4.97 26.19
N ALA A 65 -10.34 4.01 25.54
CA ALA A 65 -9.16 3.33 26.07
C ALA A 65 -7.89 4.11 25.79
N TRP A 66 -7.00 4.20 26.78
CA TRP A 66 -5.66 4.77 26.58
C TRP A 66 -4.85 3.96 25.56
N THR A 67 -4.16 4.66 24.68
CA THR A 67 -3.27 4.07 23.68
C THR A 67 -1.85 3.93 24.22
N ASP A 68 -1.08 3.05 23.56
CA ASP A 68 0.36 2.89 23.79
C ASP A 68 1.13 3.25 22.53
N HIS A 69 2.15 4.10 22.67
CA HIS A 69 3.00 4.56 21.56
C HIS A 69 4.44 4.10 21.81
N SER A 70 4.89 3.09 21.07
CA SER A 70 6.27 2.59 21.13
C SER A 70 6.72 2.24 22.56
N GLY A 71 5.86 1.56 23.31
CA GLY A 71 6.11 1.15 24.70
C GLY A 71 5.92 2.26 25.74
N LYS A 72 5.46 3.45 25.34
CA LYS A 72 5.09 4.55 26.25
C LYS A 72 3.59 4.76 26.24
N SER A 73 2.97 4.63 27.41
CA SER A 73 1.55 4.87 27.57
C SER A 73 1.19 6.35 27.35
N ALA A 74 0.16 6.61 26.55
CA ALA A 74 -0.42 7.94 26.40
C ALA A 74 -0.89 8.50 27.75
N GLN A 75 -1.43 7.63 28.61
CA GLN A 75 -1.86 8.02 29.95
C GLN A 75 -0.72 8.64 30.77
N ASN A 76 0.47 8.03 30.74
CA ASN A 76 1.63 8.56 31.46
C ASN A 76 2.13 9.87 30.85
N THR A 77 2.04 9.99 29.52
CA THR A 77 2.39 11.23 28.81
C THR A 77 1.47 12.38 29.25
N ILE A 78 0.15 12.15 29.27
CA ILE A 78 -0.83 13.15 29.71
C ILE A 78 -0.68 13.48 31.20
N LYS A 79 -0.47 12.49 32.07
CA LYS A 79 -0.18 12.74 33.50
C LYS A 79 1.03 13.66 33.69
N THR A 80 2.07 13.46 32.89
CA THR A 80 3.27 14.31 32.93
C THR A 80 2.96 15.73 32.47
N MET A 81 2.15 15.89 31.42
CA MET A 81 1.69 17.21 30.95
C MET A 81 0.86 17.94 32.01
N ILE A 82 -0.09 17.25 32.65
CA ILE A 82 -0.91 17.83 33.72
C ILE A 82 -0.03 18.29 34.89
N ALA A 83 0.94 17.47 35.31
CA ALA A 83 1.87 17.85 36.37
C ALA A 83 2.70 19.10 35.99
N LYS A 84 3.15 19.19 34.73
CA LYS A 84 3.85 20.37 34.21
C LYS A 84 2.93 21.60 34.16
N ALA A 85 1.69 21.46 33.70
CA ALA A 85 0.72 22.54 33.64
C ALA A 85 0.47 23.13 35.04
N LYS A 86 0.22 22.27 36.04
CA LYS A 86 0.06 22.67 37.44
C LYS A 86 1.31 23.38 37.99
N LYS A 87 2.51 22.82 37.73
CA LYS A 87 3.77 23.41 38.20
C LYS A 87 4.01 24.82 37.62
N ASN A 88 3.67 25.04 36.36
CA ASN A 88 3.90 26.31 35.66
C ASN A 88 2.73 27.28 35.72
N LYS A 89 1.69 26.98 36.53
CA LYS A 89 0.48 27.79 36.67
C LYS A 89 -0.11 28.14 35.30
N VAL A 90 -0.36 27.10 34.51
CA VAL A 90 -0.98 27.23 33.19
C VAL A 90 -2.48 27.42 33.36
N ASP A 91 -3.00 28.51 32.79
CA ASP A 91 -4.43 28.83 32.80
C ASP A 91 -5.14 28.35 31.52
N THR A 92 -4.47 28.49 30.38
CA THR A 92 -5.01 28.15 29.04
C THR A 92 -4.20 27.05 28.36
N ILE A 93 -4.90 26.10 27.74
CA ILE A 93 -4.34 25.01 26.95
C ILE A 93 -4.80 25.14 25.49
N TYR A 94 -3.85 25.38 24.58
CA TYR A 94 -4.08 25.38 23.14
C TYR A 94 -3.84 23.99 22.56
N ILE A 95 -4.79 23.47 21.80
CA ILE A 95 -4.71 22.18 21.13
C ILE A 95 -4.47 22.42 19.64
N ALA A 96 -3.26 22.08 19.19
CA ALA A 96 -2.70 22.37 17.86
C ALA A 96 -2.44 21.07 17.06
N THR A 97 -3.42 20.16 17.10
CA THR A 97 -3.47 18.95 16.27
C THR A 97 -3.71 19.31 14.81
N ASP A 98 -3.51 18.35 13.91
CA ASP A 98 -3.62 18.60 12.48
C ASP A 98 -5.05 19.00 12.07
N PRO A 99 -5.24 19.73 10.95
CA PRO A 99 -6.54 20.28 10.56
C PRO A 99 -7.41 19.25 9.81
N ASP A 100 -7.36 17.96 10.16
CA ASP A 100 -8.22 16.91 9.57
C ASP A 100 -9.14 16.30 10.64
N ARG A 101 -10.11 15.47 10.22
CA ARG A 101 -11.05 14.77 11.12
C ARG A 101 -10.34 13.93 12.20
N GLU A 102 -9.17 13.38 11.89
CA GLU A 102 -8.39 12.59 12.84
C GLU A 102 -7.77 13.49 13.91
N GLY A 103 -7.18 14.62 13.52
CA GLY A 103 -6.65 15.64 14.40
C GLY A 103 -7.74 16.30 15.25
N GLU A 104 -8.95 16.47 14.71
CA GLU A 104 -10.08 17.00 15.48
C GLU A 104 -10.57 16.00 16.53
N PHE A 105 -10.63 14.70 16.22
CA PHE A 105 -10.92 13.68 17.22
C PHE A 105 -9.87 13.65 18.35
N ILE A 106 -8.59 13.80 18.02
CA ILE A 106 -7.53 13.92 19.03
C ILE A 106 -7.77 15.17 19.88
N ALA A 107 -8.14 16.29 19.25
CA ALA A 107 -8.43 17.52 19.97
C ALA A 107 -9.60 17.39 20.93
N TRP A 108 -10.69 16.77 20.50
CA TRP A 108 -11.83 16.45 21.34
C TRP A 108 -11.43 15.60 22.56
N ARG A 109 -10.68 14.50 22.36
CA ARG A 109 -10.23 13.69 23.50
C ARG A 109 -9.34 14.46 24.45
N LEU A 110 -8.46 15.32 23.94
CA LEU A 110 -7.63 16.19 24.77
C LEU A 110 -8.49 17.20 25.55
N ALA A 111 -9.44 17.87 24.91
CA ALA A 111 -10.35 18.81 25.57
C ALA A 111 -11.12 18.14 26.72
N GLU A 112 -11.64 16.93 26.48
CA GLU A 112 -12.31 16.12 27.52
C GLU A 112 -11.39 15.79 28.70
N ILE A 113 -10.13 15.40 28.43
CA ILE A 113 -9.16 15.06 29.48
C ILE A 113 -8.72 16.30 30.25
N PHE A 114 -8.60 17.44 29.59
CA PHE A 114 -8.14 18.71 30.14
C PHE A 114 -9.28 19.67 30.52
N ARG A 115 -10.51 19.17 30.69
CA ARG A 115 -11.72 19.96 31.01
C ARG A 115 -11.63 20.87 32.25
N GLU A 116 -10.64 20.65 33.11
CA GLU A 116 -10.37 21.52 34.27
C GLU A 116 -9.62 22.82 33.91
N TYR A 117 -9.18 22.97 32.65
CA TYR A 117 -8.48 24.15 32.12
C TYR A 117 -9.32 24.83 31.03
N ASP A 118 -9.02 26.09 30.72
CA ASP A 118 -9.57 26.73 29.52
C ASP A 118 -8.89 26.14 28.28
N THR A 119 -9.62 25.29 27.55
CA THR A 119 -9.10 24.62 26.35
C THR A 119 -9.52 25.35 25.08
N LYS A 120 -8.57 25.57 24.17
CA LYS A 120 -8.76 26.30 22.91
C LYS A 120 -8.24 25.48 21.74
N ARG A 121 -8.99 25.37 20.64
CA ARG A 121 -8.57 24.66 19.43
C ARG A 121 -7.92 25.61 18.44
N VAL A 122 -6.77 25.21 17.90
CA VAL A 122 -5.96 26.02 16.97
C VAL A 122 -5.56 25.20 15.75
N THR A 123 -5.91 25.65 14.55
CA THR A 123 -5.60 24.97 13.28
C THR A 123 -4.72 25.82 12.37
N PHE A 124 -3.84 25.17 11.60
CA PHE A 124 -3.02 25.81 10.58
C PHE A 124 -2.68 24.80 9.48
N ASN A 125 -2.59 25.29 8.24
CA ASN A 125 -2.25 24.48 7.06
C ASN A 125 -0.74 24.44 6.79
N GLU A 126 0.07 25.24 7.49
CA GLU A 126 1.52 25.29 7.36
C GLU A 126 2.18 25.63 8.70
N VAL A 127 3.39 25.11 8.94
CA VAL A 127 4.14 25.34 10.19
C VAL A 127 5.09 26.54 10.01
N THR A 128 4.53 27.72 9.73
CA THR A 128 5.27 28.98 9.60
C THR A 128 5.07 29.88 10.81
N LYS A 129 6.03 30.76 11.14
CA LYS A 129 5.90 31.68 12.29
C LYS A 129 4.60 32.50 12.21
N ARG A 130 4.29 33.02 11.03
CA ARG A 130 3.08 33.82 10.76
C ARG A 130 1.81 33.00 11.00
N ALA A 131 1.69 31.82 10.38
CA ALA A 131 0.49 30.99 10.51
C ALA A 131 0.25 30.55 11.96
N ILE A 132 1.31 30.19 12.68
CA ILE A 132 1.22 29.78 14.09
C ILE A 132 0.76 30.93 14.99
N LEU A 133 1.33 32.13 14.84
CA LEU A 133 0.93 33.29 15.65
C LEU A 133 -0.53 33.68 15.37
N GLN A 134 -0.90 33.77 14.09
CA GLN A 134 -2.28 34.08 13.69
C GLN A 134 -3.30 33.06 14.23
N ALA A 135 -2.93 31.78 14.24
CA ALA A 135 -3.81 30.72 14.72
C ALA A 135 -3.98 30.76 16.26
N ILE A 136 -2.94 31.17 17.01
CA ILE A 136 -3.04 31.37 18.46
C ILE A 136 -3.89 32.61 18.81
N GLU A 137 -3.83 33.66 18.00
CA GLU A 137 -4.64 34.86 18.17
C GLU A 137 -6.13 34.63 17.88
N ASN A 138 -6.44 33.64 17.04
CA ASN A 138 -7.81 33.33 16.61
C ASN A 138 -8.16 31.86 16.91
N PRO A 139 -8.21 31.47 18.20
CA PRO A 139 -8.63 30.13 18.57
C PRO A 139 -10.12 29.94 18.27
N ARG A 140 -10.51 28.69 18.05
CA ARG A 140 -11.91 28.27 17.95
C ARG A 140 -12.22 27.19 18.98
N ASP A 141 -13.48 26.80 19.05
CA ASP A 141 -13.87 25.58 19.75
C ASP A 141 -13.61 24.34 18.89
N VAL A 142 -13.64 23.17 19.53
CA VAL A 142 -13.57 21.90 18.83
C VAL A 142 -14.79 21.75 17.93
N ASP A 143 -14.55 21.39 16.67
CA ASP A 143 -15.58 21.18 15.68
C ASP A 143 -16.20 19.79 15.87
N MET A 144 -17.42 19.76 16.39
CA MET A 144 -18.09 18.51 16.73
C MET A 144 -18.56 17.72 15.51
N ASP A 145 -18.78 18.36 14.36
CA ASP A 145 -19.16 17.67 13.12
C ASP A 145 -17.98 16.85 12.60
N LEU A 146 -16.78 17.44 12.58
CA LEU A 146 -15.53 16.71 12.28
C LEU A 146 -15.28 15.56 13.27
N VAL A 147 -15.53 15.78 14.56
CA VAL A 147 -15.38 14.75 15.60
C VAL A 147 -16.34 13.59 15.37
N ASP A 148 -17.61 13.90 15.09
CA ASP A 148 -18.65 12.90 14.93
C ASP A 148 -18.48 12.11 13.63
N ALA A 149 -18.07 12.75 12.52
CA ALA A 149 -17.63 12.04 11.32
C ALA A 149 -16.47 11.07 11.62
N ALA A 150 -15.49 11.51 12.41
CA ALA A 150 -14.37 10.66 12.80
C ALA A 150 -14.80 9.52 13.75
N LYS A 151 -15.80 9.73 14.64
CA LYS A 151 -16.38 8.67 15.47
C LYS A 151 -17.13 7.65 14.62
N VAL A 152 -18.04 8.10 13.76
CA VAL A 152 -18.85 7.25 12.86
C VAL A 152 -17.92 6.39 12.01
N ARG A 153 -16.88 6.97 11.40
CA ARG A 153 -15.86 6.23 10.67
C ARG A 153 -15.23 5.11 11.51
N ARG A 154 -14.80 5.42 12.75
CA ARG A 154 -14.20 4.43 13.66
C ARG A 154 -15.18 3.33 14.06
N PHE A 155 -16.46 3.67 14.26
CA PHE A 155 -17.51 2.70 14.58
C PHE A 155 -17.81 1.78 13.40
N MET A 156 -17.92 2.32 12.18
CA MET A 156 -18.09 1.56 10.94
C MET A 156 -16.94 0.57 10.75
N ASP A 157 -15.69 1.05 10.83
CA ASP A 157 -14.50 0.21 10.66
C ASP A 157 -14.38 -0.85 11.77
N ARG A 158 -14.78 -0.51 13.00
CA ARG A 158 -14.85 -1.46 14.13
C ARG A 158 -15.89 -2.56 13.89
N LEU A 159 -17.10 -2.20 13.48
CA LEU A 159 -18.19 -3.14 13.26
C LEU A 159 -17.85 -4.14 12.15
N VAL A 160 -17.45 -3.62 10.98
CA VAL A 160 -17.03 -4.44 9.82
C VAL A 160 -15.81 -5.27 10.19
N GLY A 161 -14.78 -4.63 10.75
CA GLY A 161 -13.51 -5.29 11.08
C GLY A 161 -13.68 -6.45 12.05
N TYR A 162 -14.64 -6.40 12.99
CA TYR A 162 -14.88 -7.48 13.94
C TYR A 162 -15.79 -8.56 13.38
N ARG A 163 -16.95 -8.18 12.83
CA ARG A 163 -17.97 -9.12 12.35
C ARG A 163 -17.53 -9.82 11.07
N ALA A 164 -17.08 -9.07 10.07
CA ALA A 164 -16.66 -9.62 8.79
C ALA A 164 -15.34 -10.39 8.89
N SER A 165 -14.38 -9.95 9.72
CA SER A 165 -13.17 -10.76 9.93
C SER A 165 -13.43 -12.04 10.74
N LYS A 166 -14.43 -12.06 11.64
CA LYS A 166 -14.86 -13.33 12.27
C LYS A 166 -15.44 -14.27 11.21
N PHE A 167 -16.25 -13.74 10.30
CA PHE A 167 -16.80 -14.50 9.17
C PHE A 167 -15.70 -15.06 8.26
N SER A 168 -14.80 -14.21 7.75
CA SER A 168 -13.73 -14.61 6.82
C SER A 168 -12.78 -15.65 7.42
N ARG A 169 -12.55 -15.60 8.73
CA ARG A 169 -11.71 -16.58 9.43
C ARG A 169 -12.26 -18.00 9.37
N SER A 170 -13.55 -18.20 9.06
CA SER A 170 -14.09 -19.54 8.79
C SER A 170 -13.49 -20.17 7.52
N TRP A 171 -12.99 -19.35 6.59
CA TRP A 171 -12.30 -19.76 5.35
C TRP A 171 -10.78 -19.56 5.41
N ASN A 172 -10.18 -19.52 6.61
CA ASN A 172 -8.73 -19.33 6.80
C ASN A 172 -8.18 -18.00 6.27
N LEU A 173 -9.04 -16.99 6.15
CA LEU A 173 -8.69 -15.61 5.76
C LEU A 173 -8.51 -14.74 6.99
N THR A 174 -7.57 -13.79 6.94
CA THR A 174 -7.13 -13.02 8.12
C THR A 174 -8.11 -11.92 8.53
N SER A 175 -8.59 -11.10 7.58
CA SER A 175 -9.44 -9.94 7.89
C SER A 175 -10.18 -9.38 6.68
N MET A 176 -11.37 -8.83 6.91
CA MET A 176 -12.11 -8.02 5.95
C MET A 176 -12.24 -6.59 6.48
N GLY A 177 -12.26 -5.61 5.58
CA GLY A 177 -12.42 -4.21 5.94
C GLY A 177 -13.12 -3.44 4.84
N ARG A 178 -13.92 -2.43 5.23
CA ARG A 178 -14.79 -1.67 4.32
C ARG A 178 -14.04 -1.09 3.12
N VAL A 179 -12.87 -0.49 3.33
CA VAL A 179 -12.02 0.08 2.26
C VAL A 179 -11.03 -0.94 1.70
N GLN A 180 -10.49 -1.82 2.54
CA GLN A 180 -9.45 -2.79 2.17
C GLN A 180 -9.99 -3.84 1.18
N THR A 181 -11.16 -4.40 1.43
CA THR A 181 -11.76 -5.46 0.60
C THR A 181 -12.07 -5.01 -0.84
N PRO A 182 -12.76 -3.88 -1.10
CA PRO A 182 -12.98 -3.42 -2.47
C PRO A 182 -11.68 -2.99 -3.17
N THR A 183 -10.70 -2.45 -2.43
CA THR A 183 -9.39 -2.14 -3.00
C THR A 183 -8.65 -3.42 -3.45
N LEU A 184 -8.77 -4.52 -2.69
CA LEU A 184 -8.31 -5.83 -3.14
C LEU A 184 -9.08 -6.30 -4.39
N GLY A 185 -10.37 -6.01 -4.46
CA GLY A 185 -11.21 -6.33 -5.62
C GLY A 185 -10.68 -5.76 -6.93
N ILE A 186 -10.27 -4.49 -6.94
CA ILE A 186 -9.62 -3.84 -8.09
C ILE A 186 -8.40 -4.64 -8.57
N LEU A 187 -7.59 -5.17 -7.65
CA LEU A 187 -6.42 -5.97 -7.99
C LEU A 187 -6.79 -7.35 -8.53
N VAL A 188 -7.78 -8.01 -7.90
CA VAL A 188 -8.24 -9.34 -8.31
C VAL A 188 -8.91 -9.28 -9.69
N GLU A 189 -9.77 -8.30 -9.95
CA GLU A 189 -10.39 -8.11 -11.26
C GLU A 189 -9.35 -7.90 -12.37
N ARG A 190 -8.30 -7.12 -12.08
CA ARG A 190 -7.17 -6.98 -13.02
C ARG A 190 -6.45 -8.30 -13.26
N GLU A 191 -6.27 -9.14 -12.25
CA GLU A 191 -5.59 -10.42 -12.44
C GLU A 191 -6.45 -11.42 -13.22
N LEU A 192 -7.76 -11.44 -12.98
CA LEU A 192 -8.69 -12.28 -13.74
C LEU A 192 -8.70 -11.89 -15.23
N LEU A 193 -8.75 -10.59 -15.54
CA LEU A 193 -8.60 -10.11 -16.91
C LEU A 193 -7.27 -10.53 -17.57
N ARG A 194 -6.22 -10.80 -16.77
CA ARG A 194 -4.95 -11.32 -17.30
C ARG A 194 -4.95 -12.83 -17.47
N MET A 195 -5.67 -13.55 -16.61
CA MET A 195 -5.81 -15.01 -16.67
C MET A 195 -6.70 -15.44 -17.84
N ASP A 196 -7.76 -14.66 -18.12
CA ASP A 196 -8.69 -14.90 -19.23
C ASP A 196 -8.17 -14.34 -20.57
N PHE A 197 -7.03 -13.66 -20.56
CA PHE A 197 -6.45 -13.03 -21.73
C PHE A 197 -5.89 -14.05 -22.71
N VAL A 198 -6.38 -14.02 -23.96
CA VAL A 198 -5.86 -14.82 -25.07
C VAL A 198 -5.02 -13.90 -25.97
N PRO A 199 -3.69 -14.10 -26.06
CA PRO A 199 -2.84 -13.32 -26.95
C PRO A 199 -3.23 -13.51 -28.42
N GLN A 200 -3.26 -12.40 -29.16
CA GLN A 200 -3.49 -12.37 -30.60
C GLN A 200 -2.15 -12.10 -31.30
N PRO A 201 -1.66 -13.02 -32.16
CA PRO A 201 -0.41 -12.80 -32.89
C PRO A 201 -0.56 -11.67 -33.91
N TYR A 202 0.55 -10.99 -34.17
CA TYR A 202 0.64 -10.00 -35.22
C TYR A 202 2.07 -9.87 -35.76
N TYR A 203 2.14 -9.41 -36.99
CA TYR A 203 3.37 -8.96 -37.65
C TYR A 203 3.35 -7.43 -37.70
N SER A 204 4.50 -6.82 -37.45
CA SER A 204 4.73 -5.39 -37.72
C SER A 204 6.11 -5.20 -38.31
N VAL A 205 6.28 -4.17 -39.15
CA VAL A 205 7.56 -3.90 -39.80
C VAL A 205 7.99 -2.49 -39.49
N THR A 206 9.20 -2.35 -38.96
CA THR A 206 9.86 -1.06 -38.76
C THR A 206 11.03 -0.90 -39.70
N VAL A 207 11.19 0.27 -40.29
CA VAL A 207 12.30 0.62 -41.17
C VAL A 207 12.96 1.87 -40.64
N ASP A 208 14.25 1.80 -40.34
CA ASP A 208 14.99 2.91 -39.77
C ASP A 208 15.71 3.72 -40.86
N THR A 209 15.85 5.01 -40.62
CA THR A 209 16.73 5.94 -41.35
C THR A 209 17.64 6.60 -40.31
N ASP A 210 18.60 7.42 -40.72
CA ASP A 210 19.47 8.13 -39.77
C ASP A 210 18.70 9.01 -38.77
N GLU A 211 17.54 9.55 -39.18
CA GLU A 211 16.81 10.59 -38.43
C GLU A 211 15.39 10.16 -37.99
N LEU A 212 14.78 9.20 -38.69
CA LEU A 212 13.39 8.77 -38.52
C LEU A 212 13.24 7.25 -38.47
N LYS A 213 12.28 6.78 -37.68
CA LYS A 213 11.84 5.39 -37.64
C LYS A 213 10.46 5.27 -38.27
N PHE A 214 10.35 4.56 -39.38
CA PHE A 214 9.11 4.33 -40.09
C PHE A 214 8.46 3.03 -39.64
N LYS A 215 7.13 2.99 -39.68
CA LYS A 215 6.30 1.80 -39.53
C LYS A 215 5.47 1.60 -40.78
N VAL A 216 5.41 0.37 -41.28
CA VAL A 216 4.49 0.00 -42.35
C VAL A 216 3.06 0.10 -41.84
N ARG A 217 2.19 0.71 -42.65
CA ARG A 217 0.77 0.83 -42.39
C ARG A 217 0.04 -0.16 -43.30
N PHE A 218 -0.31 -1.32 -42.76
CA PHE A 218 -0.86 -2.43 -43.54
C PHE A 218 -2.31 -2.19 -43.94
N HIS A 219 -3.12 -1.63 -43.04
CA HIS A 219 -4.55 -1.49 -43.26
C HIS A 219 -5.11 -0.15 -42.76
N GLU A 220 -6.19 0.31 -43.39
CA GLU A 220 -7.03 1.40 -42.89
C GLU A 220 -8.28 0.86 -42.18
N LYS A 221 -8.83 1.64 -41.25
CA LYS A 221 -9.90 1.18 -40.33
C LYS A 221 -11.15 0.60 -41.02
N GLY A 222 -11.42 1.01 -42.26
CA GLY A 222 -12.60 0.58 -43.03
C GLY A 222 -12.35 -0.58 -43.97
N GLU A 223 -11.12 -1.09 -44.06
CA GLU A 223 -10.78 -2.23 -44.92
C GLU A 223 -11.25 -3.55 -44.28
N ALA A 224 -11.60 -4.53 -45.11
CA ALA A 224 -12.16 -5.79 -44.63
C ALA A 224 -11.14 -6.65 -43.88
N ASP A 225 -9.86 -6.51 -44.23
CA ASP A 225 -8.68 -7.15 -43.63
C ASP A 225 -8.02 -6.30 -42.53
N ALA A 226 -8.66 -5.22 -42.09
CA ALA A 226 -8.10 -4.35 -41.06
C ALA A 226 -7.84 -5.11 -39.75
N TRP A 227 -6.61 -5.04 -39.25
CA TRP A 227 -6.24 -5.72 -38.02
C TRP A 227 -6.77 -4.96 -36.79
N PHE A 228 -7.56 -5.65 -35.98
CA PHE A 228 -8.04 -5.17 -34.68
C PHE A 228 -7.46 -6.03 -33.56
N ASP A 229 -7.03 -5.36 -32.49
CA ASP A 229 -6.76 -6.04 -31.22
C ASP A 229 -8.10 -6.42 -30.61
N THR A 230 -8.48 -7.68 -30.78
CA THR A 230 -9.73 -8.27 -30.26
C THR A 230 -9.53 -8.93 -28.89
N SER A 231 -8.31 -8.88 -28.34
CA SER A 231 -7.97 -9.45 -27.02
C SER A 231 -8.45 -8.58 -25.84
N THR A 232 -9.23 -7.53 -26.12
CA THR A 232 -9.88 -6.68 -25.11
C THR A 232 -11.35 -6.49 -25.47
N ASP A 233 -12.21 -6.20 -24.48
CA ASP A 233 -13.66 -6.00 -24.67
C ASP A 233 -14.03 -4.92 -25.72
N LYS A 234 -13.08 -4.06 -26.08
CA LYS A 234 -13.26 -3.02 -27.08
C LYS A 234 -12.21 -3.18 -28.18
N PRO A 235 -12.57 -3.82 -29.31
CA PRO A 235 -11.66 -4.00 -30.42
C PRO A 235 -11.01 -2.68 -30.84
N LYS A 236 -9.68 -2.65 -30.86
CA LYS A 236 -8.90 -1.46 -31.19
C LYS A 236 -8.14 -1.65 -32.50
N HIS A 237 -8.37 -0.75 -33.45
CA HIS A 237 -7.66 -0.78 -34.73
C HIS A 237 -6.17 -0.42 -34.54
N HIS A 238 -5.29 -1.26 -35.07
CA HIS A 238 -3.84 -1.00 -35.13
C HIS A 238 -3.36 -1.08 -36.58
N PRO A 239 -3.23 0.06 -37.27
CA PRO A 239 -2.90 0.08 -38.68
C PRO A 239 -1.45 -0.35 -38.98
N ASP A 240 -0.59 -0.40 -37.95
CA ASP A 240 0.80 -0.84 -38.03
C ASP A 240 0.99 -2.34 -37.77
N ARG A 241 -0.11 -3.11 -37.76
CA ARG A 241 -0.13 -4.56 -37.52
C ARG A 241 -0.91 -5.29 -38.62
N THR A 242 -0.53 -6.53 -38.88
CA THR A 242 -1.23 -7.46 -39.78
C THR A 242 -1.10 -8.89 -39.27
N ASP A 243 -1.99 -9.78 -39.68
CA ASP A 243 -1.85 -11.24 -39.53
C ASP A 243 -1.30 -11.91 -40.80
N ASP A 244 -1.10 -11.15 -41.89
CA ASP A 244 -0.48 -11.64 -43.12
C ASP A 244 1.05 -11.59 -43.05
N GLU A 245 1.64 -12.73 -42.72
CA GLU A 245 3.10 -12.90 -42.69
C GLU A 245 3.76 -12.63 -44.04
N LYS A 246 3.11 -12.98 -45.15
CA LYS A 246 3.69 -12.79 -46.49
C LYS A 246 3.76 -11.31 -46.81
N LEU A 247 2.71 -10.56 -46.52
CA LEU A 247 2.67 -9.11 -46.70
C LEU A 247 3.74 -8.41 -45.86
N ALA A 248 3.91 -8.83 -44.60
CA ALA A 248 4.96 -8.29 -43.74
C ALA A 248 6.38 -8.61 -44.26
N ASN A 249 6.63 -9.84 -44.73
CA ASN A 249 7.91 -10.22 -45.32
C ASN A 249 8.20 -9.47 -46.63
N MET A 250 7.18 -9.26 -47.49
CA MET A 250 7.33 -8.46 -48.70
C MET A 250 7.79 -7.03 -48.39
N ALA A 251 7.28 -6.42 -47.33
CA ALA A 251 7.71 -5.08 -46.91
C ALA A 251 9.20 -5.03 -46.54
N VAL A 252 9.71 -6.07 -45.88
CA VAL A 252 11.13 -6.20 -45.49
C VAL A 252 12.02 -6.42 -46.72
N ILE A 253 11.60 -7.29 -47.64
CA ILE A 253 12.31 -7.57 -48.89
C ILE A 253 12.41 -6.29 -49.73
N GLU A 254 11.29 -5.58 -49.92
CA GLU A 254 11.29 -4.37 -50.73
C GLU A 254 12.15 -3.26 -50.10
N ALA A 255 12.04 -3.06 -48.78
CA ALA A 255 12.87 -2.09 -48.07
C ALA A 255 14.37 -2.37 -48.23
N ASN A 256 14.79 -3.64 -48.24
CA ASN A 256 16.18 -4.04 -48.50
C ASN A 256 16.60 -3.88 -49.96
N ASN A 257 15.72 -4.20 -50.91
CA ASN A 257 16.02 -4.12 -52.35
C ASN A 257 16.15 -2.67 -52.83
N VAL A 258 15.25 -1.79 -52.38
CA VAL A 258 15.19 -0.40 -52.85
C VAL A 258 16.16 0.48 -52.06
N GLY A 259 16.25 0.30 -50.74
CA GLY A 259 17.18 1.05 -49.88
C GLY A 259 16.86 2.55 -49.73
N GLU A 260 15.72 3.02 -50.24
CA GLU A 260 15.24 4.40 -50.10
C GLU A 260 13.71 4.46 -49.97
N ILE A 261 13.21 5.49 -49.30
CA ILE A 261 11.79 5.82 -49.18
C ILE A 261 11.51 7.17 -49.85
N THR A 262 10.46 7.24 -50.69
CA THR A 262 9.97 8.48 -51.29
C THR A 262 8.83 9.04 -50.46
N LEU A 263 8.98 10.28 -49.99
CA LEU A 263 7.95 10.94 -49.18
C LEU A 263 6.76 11.36 -50.04
N THR A 264 5.55 10.96 -49.66
CA THR A 264 4.31 11.30 -50.37
C THR A 264 3.53 12.40 -49.66
N GLU A 265 3.68 12.50 -48.34
CA GLU A 265 3.02 13.52 -47.53
C GLU A 265 3.90 13.94 -46.36
N VAL A 266 4.08 15.24 -46.17
CA VAL A 266 4.75 15.81 -45.00
C VAL A 266 3.82 16.85 -44.37
N LYS A 267 3.47 16.66 -43.10
CA LYS A 267 2.61 17.57 -42.33
C LYS A 267 3.34 18.06 -41.10
N PHE A 268 3.64 19.36 -41.08
CA PHE A 268 4.07 20.04 -39.87
C PHE A 268 2.86 20.46 -39.04
N GLY A 269 3.01 20.42 -37.72
CA GLY A 269 2.00 20.84 -36.79
C GLY A 269 2.59 21.24 -35.45
N GLU A 270 1.75 21.78 -34.59
CA GLU A 270 2.12 22.20 -33.24
C GLU A 270 1.30 21.42 -32.21
N ARG A 271 1.95 21.00 -31.12
CA ARG A 271 1.29 20.43 -29.95
C ARG A 271 1.65 21.21 -28.69
N LYS A 272 0.64 21.70 -27.99
CA LYS A 272 0.79 22.32 -26.66
C LYS A 272 0.66 21.27 -25.55
N SER A 273 1.55 21.34 -24.58
CA SER A 273 1.56 20.51 -23.38
C SER A 273 1.20 21.39 -22.19
N LYS A 274 0.02 21.16 -21.60
CA LYS A 274 -0.46 21.93 -20.45
C LYS A 274 0.22 21.47 -19.15
N PRO A 275 0.60 22.40 -18.25
CA PRO A 275 0.98 22.03 -16.91
C PRO A 275 -0.20 21.40 -16.19
N GLN A 276 0.12 20.77 -15.08
CA GLN A 276 -0.85 20.13 -14.23
C GLN A 276 -1.08 20.98 -12.97
N LEU A 277 -2.22 20.79 -12.33
CA LEU A 277 -2.56 21.46 -11.08
C LEU A 277 -1.53 21.16 -9.96
N PRO A 278 -1.42 22.05 -8.95
CA PRO A 278 -0.67 21.79 -7.72
C PRO A 278 -1.04 20.44 -7.11
N PHE A 279 -0.13 19.88 -6.30
CA PHE A 279 -0.34 18.54 -5.76
C PHE A 279 -1.49 18.51 -4.75
N SER A 280 -2.41 17.58 -4.95
CA SER A 280 -3.16 16.94 -3.88
C SER A 280 -2.44 15.66 -3.42
N THR A 281 -2.88 15.03 -2.33
CA THR A 281 -2.30 13.77 -1.85
C THR A 281 -2.28 12.65 -2.89
N PRO A 282 -3.39 12.31 -3.59
CA PRO A 282 -3.36 11.23 -4.57
C PRO A 282 -2.45 11.54 -5.77
N THR A 283 -2.37 12.81 -6.18
CA THR A 283 -1.50 13.21 -7.29
C THR A 283 -0.02 13.21 -6.89
N LEU A 284 0.33 13.59 -5.66
CA LEU A 284 1.68 13.45 -5.11
C LEU A 284 2.10 11.97 -5.06
N LEU A 285 1.26 11.11 -4.49
CA LEU A 285 1.50 9.67 -4.42
C LEU A 285 1.71 9.06 -5.80
N ARG A 286 0.89 9.47 -6.77
CA ARG A 286 0.99 8.97 -8.14
C ARG A 286 2.30 9.41 -8.80
N THR A 287 2.57 10.72 -8.81
CA THR A 287 3.74 11.28 -9.49
C THR A 287 5.05 10.85 -8.83
N ALA A 288 5.17 10.90 -7.50
CA ALA A 288 6.38 10.45 -6.82
C ALA A 288 6.56 8.92 -6.93
N GLY A 289 5.47 8.16 -6.92
CA GLY A 289 5.54 6.70 -7.05
C GLY A 289 5.85 6.21 -8.47
N SER A 290 5.57 7.00 -9.51
CA SER A 290 5.92 6.68 -10.91
C SER A 290 7.26 7.27 -11.36
N HIS A 291 7.83 8.20 -10.59
CA HIS A 291 9.05 8.90 -10.97
C HIS A 291 10.28 7.98 -10.91
N PRO A 292 11.14 7.87 -11.94
CA PRO A 292 12.23 6.91 -11.99
C PRO A 292 13.23 7.00 -10.83
N SER A 293 13.58 8.22 -10.38
CA SER A 293 14.52 8.42 -9.27
C SER A 293 13.90 8.27 -7.87
N LEU A 294 12.57 8.34 -7.77
CA LEU A 294 11.85 8.14 -6.52
C LEU A 294 11.32 6.71 -6.50
N GLY A 295 10.29 6.39 -7.28
CA GLY A 295 9.74 5.04 -7.39
C GLY A 295 9.31 4.45 -6.05
N TRP A 296 9.05 5.31 -5.06
CA TRP A 296 8.84 4.91 -3.68
C TRP A 296 7.44 4.33 -3.47
N GLY A 297 7.32 3.43 -2.50
CA GLY A 297 6.02 3.00 -2.00
C GLY A 297 5.29 4.14 -1.28
N SER A 298 3.96 4.11 -1.30
CA SER A 298 3.08 5.17 -0.78
C SER A 298 3.40 5.54 0.67
N LYS A 299 3.71 4.54 1.52
CA LYS A 299 4.13 4.76 2.91
C LYS A 299 5.35 5.66 3.02
N ARG A 300 6.41 5.38 2.23
CA ARG A 300 7.65 6.14 2.26
C ARG A 300 7.44 7.57 1.77
N ILE A 301 6.64 7.76 0.72
CA ILE A 301 6.29 9.10 0.20
C ILE A 301 5.63 9.93 1.31
N MET A 302 4.61 9.37 1.98
CA MET A 302 3.90 10.07 3.05
C MET A 302 4.79 10.34 4.28
N GLN A 303 5.72 9.44 4.60
CA GLN A 303 6.69 9.66 5.67
C GLN A 303 7.60 10.85 5.37
N VAL A 304 8.22 10.90 4.18
CA VAL A 304 9.10 12.00 3.79
C VAL A 304 8.33 13.32 3.67
N ALA A 305 7.12 13.30 3.10
CA ALA A 305 6.26 14.48 3.06
C ALA A 305 5.88 14.98 4.46
N ASN A 306 5.61 14.06 5.40
CA ASN A 306 5.32 14.43 6.78
C ASN A 306 6.52 15.08 7.46
N ASP A 307 7.73 14.59 7.20
CA ASP A 307 8.96 15.22 7.74
C ASP A 307 9.13 16.64 7.20
N LEU A 308 8.89 16.86 5.90
CA LEU A 308 8.93 18.20 5.29
C LEU A 308 7.87 19.14 5.90
N TYR A 309 6.64 18.67 6.09
CA TYR A 309 5.57 19.45 6.73
C TYR A 309 5.92 19.82 8.16
N GLN A 310 6.42 18.87 8.96
CA GLN A 310 6.80 19.11 10.36
C GLN A 310 7.99 20.06 10.51
N GLN A 311 8.87 20.14 9.50
CA GLN A 311 9.95 21.12 9.44
C GLN A 311 9.49 22.52 8.98
N GLY A 312 8.23 22.63 8.51
CA GLY A 312 7.62 23.87 8.02
C GLY A 312 7.98 24.21 6.58
N LEU A 313 8.33 23.21 5.76
CA LEU A 313 8.78 23.41 4.38
C LEU A 313 7.68 23.25 3.34
N ILE A 314 6.68 22.42 3.62
CA ILE A 314 5.49 22.26 2.77
C ILE A 314 4.21 22.47 3.60
N THR A 315 3.12 22.77 2.90
CA THR A 315 1.77 22.79 3.46
C THR A 315 1.31 21.38 3.88
N TYR A 316 0.17 21.32 4.55
CA TYR A 316 -0.40 20.08 5.04
C TYR A 316 -0.62 19.05 3.93
N LEU A 317 -0.10 17.84 4.15
CA LEU A 317 0.04 16.84 3.09
C LEU A 317 -1.20 15.99 2.83
N ARG A 318 -2.22 16.03 3.70
CA ARG A 318 -3.46 15.26 3.55
C ARG A 318 -4.57 16.18 3.06
N THR A 319 -4.67 16.30 1.75
CA THR A 319 -5.54 17.26 1.07
C THR A 319 -5.98 16.69 -0.27
N ASP A 320 -7.26 16.83 -0.59
CA ASP A 320 -7.78 16.60 -1.94
C ASP A 320 -7.80 17.88 -2.78
N SER A 321 -7.54 19.04 -2.15
CA SER A 321 -7.52 20.34 -2.79
C SER A 321 -6.30 20.53 -3.70
N THR A 322 -6.48 21.28 -4.80
CA THR A 322 -5.37 21.86 -5.56
C THR A 322 -5.33 23.39 -5.49
N ARG A 323 -6.16 24.00 -4.63
CA ARG A 323 -6.22 25.44 -4.38
C ARG A 323 -4.92 25.94 -3.75
N THR A 324 -4.54 27.17 -4.07
CA THR A 324 -3.35 27.84 -3.48
C THR A 324 -3.69 29.26 -3.03
N SER A 325 -3.00 29.74 -1.98
CA SER A 325 -3.24 31.07 -1.43
C SER A 325 -2.79 32.18 -2.39
N PRO A 326 -3.47 33.34 -2.40
CA PRO A 326 -3.04 34.50 -3.21
C PRO A 326 -1.60 34.94 -2.93
N GLU A 327 -1.16 34.88 -1.66
CA GLU A 327 0.19 35.25 -1.25
C GLU A 327 1.23 34.30 -1.83
N ALA A 328 0.96 32.98 -1.78
CA ALA A 328 1.85 31.98 -2.35
C ALA A 328 1.95 32.10 -3.87
N ARG A 329 0.83 32.37 -4.56
CA ARG A 329 0.81 32.62 -6.01
C ARG A 329 1.62 33.87 -6.37
N SER A 330 1.46 34.95 -5.61
CA SER A 330 2.20 36.20 -5.82
C SER A 330 3.71 36.00 -5.61
N SER A 331 4.09 35.30 -4.53
CA SER A 331 5.49 34.96 -4.26
C SER A 331 6.10 34.09 -5.37
N MET A 332 5.38 33.07 -5.85
CA MET A 332 5.83 32.22 -6.94
C MET A 332 5.91 32.99 -8.27
N ALA A 333 4.95 33.88 -8.56
CA ALA A 333 4.96 34.69 -9.76
C ALA A 333 6.16 35.64 -9.81
N ASN A 334 6.50 36.25 -8.67
CA ASN A 334 7.70 37.06 -8.54
C ASN A 334 8.97 36.25 -8.79
N TYR A 335 9.07 35.04 -8.19
CA TYR A 335 10.20 34.14 -8.42
C TYR A 335 10.34 33.77 -9.90
N ILE A 336 9.25 33.36 -10.56
CA ILE A 336 9.28 33.00 -11.99
C ILE A 336 9.71 34.21 -12.82
N SER A 337 9.19 35.40 -12.53
CA SER A 337 9.54 36.62 -13.28
C SER A 337 11.01 36.99 -13.12
N SER A 338 11.56 36.87 -11.91
CA SER A 338 12.96 37.22 -11.64
C SER A 338 13.95 36.19 -12.17
N GLU A 339 13.65 34.89 -11.99
CA GLU A 339 14.60 33.82 -12.31
C GLU A 339 14.43 33.30 -13.73
N PHE A 340 13.22 33.23 -14.26
CA PHE A 340 12.91 32.64 -15.57
C PHE A 340 12.48 33.69 -16.61
N GLY A 341 11.95 34.83 -16.16
CA GLY A 341 11.45 35.92 -17.00
C GLY A 341 9.93 35.93 -17.13
N GLU A 342 9.35 37.12 -17.30
CA GLU A 342 7.88 37.33 -17.38
C GLU A 342 7.21 36.51 -18.50
N GLY A 343 7.94 36.23 -19.59
CA GLY A 343 7.44 35.43 -20.71
C GLY A 343 7.03 34.00 -20.33
N TYR A 344 7.50 33.48 -19.19
CA TYR A 344 7.12 32.16 -18.69
C TYR A 344 5.82 32.15 -17.88
N LEU A 345 5.34 33.31 -17.41
CA LEU A 345 4.13 33.38 -16.61
C LEU A 345 2.88 33.16 -17.44
N ARG A 346 1.99 32.32 -16.91
CA ARG A 346 0.65 32.12 -17.45
C ARG A 346 -0.20 33.37 -17.19
N PRO A 347 -0.92 33.90 -18.20
CA PRO A 347 -1.89 34.95 -17.98
C PRO A 347 -3.05 34.47 -17.08
N ASP A 348 -3.56 35.35 -16.21
CA ASP A 348 -4.67 35.01 -15.30
C ASP A 348 -5.93 34.53 -16.05
N THR A 349 -6.18 35.02 -17.27
CA THR A 349 -7.29 34.57 -18.15
C THR A 349 -7.20 33.10 -18.54
N GLU A 350 -6.02 32.48 -18.40
CA GLU A 350 -5.75 31.08 -18.74
C GLU A 350 -5.43 30.23 -17.51
N ALA A 351 -5.75 30.72 -16.31
CA ALA A 351 -5.53 30.01 -15.06
C ALA A 351 -6.12 28.59 -15.12
N LEU A 352 -5.37 27.62 -14.59
CA LEU A 352 -5.82 26.24 -14.54
C LEU A 352 -7.05 26.15 -13.63
N GLN A 353 -8.21 25.84 -14.21
CA GLN A 353 -9.43 25.63 -13.46
C GLN A 353 -9.53 24.17 -12.99
N GLU A 354 -9.95 23.98 -11.73
CA GLU A 354 -10.41 22.67 -11.26
C GLU A 354 -11.72 22.32 -11.98
N LYS A 355 -11.76 21.17 -12.66
CA LYS A 355 -13.04 20.61 -13.12
C LYS A 355 -13.74 19.96 -11.94
N GLY A 356 -14.78 20.61 -11.40
CA GLY A 356 -15.79 19.94 -10.56
C GLY A 356 -15.66 20.08 -9.04
N SER A 357 -14.94 21.04 -8.48
CA SER A 357 -15.05 21.36 -7.04
C SER A 357 -16.22 22.32 -6.77
N SER A 358 -17.44 21.84 -7.00
CA SER A 358 -18.64 22.56 -6.57
C SER A 358 -18.94 22.26 -5.10
N THR A 359 -18.08 22.69 -4.19
CA THR A 359 -18.52 23.03 -2.82
C THR A 359 -17.64 24.14 -2.27
N THR A 360 -18.31 25.14 -1.71
CA THR A 360 -17.81 26.35 -1.03
C THR A 360 -17.02 26.03 0.27
N GLN A 361 -16.41 24.84 0.37
CA GLN A 361 -15.97 24.17 1.61
C GLN A 361 -14.44 23.99 1.72
N ASP A 362 -13.67 24.43 0.73
CA ASP A 362 -12.25 24.05 0.62
C ASP A 362 -11.30 24.95 1.42
N ALA A 363 -11.37 24.84 2.76
CA ALA A 363 -10.41 25.45 3.68
C ALA A 363 -9.01 24.79 3.61
N HIS A 364 -8.88 23.68 2.90
CA HIS A 364 -7.61 23.02 2.64
C HIS A 364 -6.88 23.68 1.49
N GLU A 365 -5.58 23.44 1.44
CA GLU A 365 -4.69 23.97 0.42
C GLU A 365 -3.98 22.81 -0.26
N ALA A 366 -3.54 23.01 -1.49
CA ALA A 366 -2.64 22.11 -2.18
C ALA A 366 -1.36 21.88 -1.38
N ILE A 367 -0.71 20.75 -1.64
CA ILE A 367 0.65 20.45 -1.20
C ILE A 367 1.62 21.28 -2.05
N ARG A 368 2.19 22.31 -1.42
CA ARG A 368 3.13 23.26 -2.03
C ARG A 368 4.22 23.67 -1.02
N PRO A 369 5.32 24.31 -1.46
CA PRO A 369 6.26 24.96 -0.56
C PRO A 369 5.57 26.03 0.29
N THR A 370 5.95 26.12 1.57
CA THR A 370 5.52 27.22 2.46
C THR A 370 6.16 28.54 2.06
N ASP A 371 7.42 28.50 1.61
CA ASP A 371 8.14 29.60 0.99
C ASP A 371 8.41 29.28 -0.50
N PRO A 372 7.60 29.81 -1.43
CA PRO A 372 7.75 29.58 -2.86
C PRO A 372 9.07 30.09 -3.45
N SER A 373 9.72 31.07 -2.79
CA SER A 373 10.95 31.70 -3.29
C SER A 373 12.19 30.81 -3.12
N VAL A 374 12.09 29.74 -2.33
CA VAL A 374 13.21 28.84 -2.04
C VAL A 374 13.04 27.53 -2.80
N ARG A 375 13.77 27.37 -3.91
CA ARG A 375 13.74 26.12 -4.69
C ARG A 375 14.46 24.95 -4.00
N GLU A 376 15.53 25.23 -3.27
CA GLU A 376 16.38 24.22 -2.63
C GLU A 376 16.71 24.61 -1.18
N PRO A 377 15.89 24.19 -0.19
CA PRO A 377 16.16 24.46 1.22
C PRO A 377 17.44 23.75 1.68
N ALA A 378 18.25 24.47 2.46
CA ALA A 378 19.47 23.91 3.04
C ALA A 378 19.18 22.85 4.13
N GLY A 379 20.09 21.89 4.30
CA GLY A 379 20.05 20.93 5.40
C GLY A 379 19.10 19.74 5.21
N LEU A 380 18.53 19.56 4.01
CA LEU A 380 17.71 18.40 3.68
C LEU A 380 18.54 17.19 3.25
N GLU A 381 18.15 16.01 3.70
CA GLU A 381 18.69 14.77 3.15
C GLU A 381 18.24 14.58 1.70
N LYS A 382 19.01 13.82 0.89
CA LYS A 382 18.71 13.59 -0.53
C LYS A 382 17.25 13.19 -0.81
N PRO A 383 16.61 12.24 -0.08
CA PRO A 383 15.19 11.93 -0.30
C PRO A 383 14.26 13.12 -0.05
N GLN A 384 14.47 13.86 1.05
CA GLN A 384 13.67 15.03 1.38
C GLN A 384 13.82 16.12 0.31
N LEU A 385 15.06 16.40 -0.11
CA LEU A 385 15.35 17.39 -1.15
C LEU A 385 14.71 17.02 -2.49
N THR A 386 14.83 15.76 -2.95
CA THR A 386 14.22 15.34 -4.21
C THR A 386 12.69 15.44 -4.17
N LEU A 387 12.04 15.03 -3.08
CA LEU A 387 10.58 15.17 -2.96
C LEU A 387 10.16 16.64 -2.86
N TYR A 388 10.90 17.46 -2.12
CA TYR A 388 10.66 18.89 -2.04
C TYR A 388 10.77 19.57 -3.39
N LYS A 389 11.87 19.33 -4.15
CA LYS A 389 12.06 19.88 -5.50
C LYS A 389 10.91 19.48 -6.42
N LEU A 390 10.43 18.23 -6.33
CA LEU A 390 9.26 17.78 -7.09
C LEU A 390 7.99 18.58 -6.74
N ILE A 391 7.72 18.80 -5.45
CA ILE A 391 6.58 19.60 -4.96
C ILE A 391 6.70 21.05 -5.43
N TRP A 392 7.90 21.64 -5.28
CA TRP A 392 8.20 23.00 -5.73
C TRP A 392 7.99 23.15 -7.24
N SER A 393 8.57 22.25 -8.05
CA SER A 393 8.49 22.28 -9.51
C SER A 393 7.05 22.14 -9.99
N ARG A 394 6.23 21.32 -9.32
CA ARG A 394 4.80 21.18 -9.65
C ARG A 394 4.04 22.49 -9.43
N PHE A 395 4.30 23.17 -8.31
CA PHE A 395 3.63 24.44 -8.00
C PHE A 395 4.08 25.55 -8.96
N ALA A 396 5.39 25.70 -9.20
CA ALA A 396 5.92 26.64 -10.19
C ALA A 396 5.34 26.39 -11.58
N ALA A 397 5.38 25.13 -12.05
CA ALA A 397 4.83 24.74 -13.35
C ALA A 397 3.35 25.10 -13.52
N SER A 398 2.55 24.99 -12.47
CA SER A 398 1.11 25.33 -12.51
C SER A 398 0.83 26.81 -12.80
N MET A 399 1.81 27.69 -12.53
CA MET A 399 1.76 29.13 -12.77
C MET A 399 2.42 29.54 -14.11
N MET A 400 2.94 28.57 -14.88
CA MET A 400 3.69 28.82 -16.12
C MET A 400 2.87 28.51 -17.37
N ARG A 401 3.30 29.08 -18.50
CA ARG A 401 2.71 28.83 -19.82
C ARG A 401 2.88 27.38 -20.28
N ASP A 402 2.07 26.99 -21.25
CA ASP A 402 2.16 25.69 -21.90
C ASP A 402 3.55 25.51 -22.54
N SER A 403 4.05 24.28 -22.57
CA SER A 403 5.21 23.96 -23.40
C SER A 403 4.76 23.71 -24.82
N VAL A 404 5.53 24.17 -25.80
CA VAL A 404 5.20 24.05 -27.22
C VAL A 404 6.15 23.08 -27.89
N TYR A 405 5.58 22.15 -28.65
CA TYR A 405 6.30 21.19 -29.46
C TYR A 405 5.95 21.38 -30.92
N SER A 406 6.97 21.47 -31.77
CA SER A 406 6.80 21.23 -33.19
C SER A 406 6.72 19.74 -33.44
N THR A 407 5.87 19.36 -34.37
CA THR A 407 5.62 17.98 -34.76
C THR A 407 5.69 17.87 -36.27
N VAL A 408 6.19 16.74 -36.76
CA VAL A 408 6.12 16.38 -38.17
C VAL A 408 5.56 14.97 -38.29
N SER A 409 4.57 14.80 -39.17
CA SER A 409 4.06 13.49 -39.58
C SER A 409 4.39 13.29 -41.05
N VAL A 410 4.97 12.16 -41.36
CA VAL A 410 5.46 11.82 -42.70
C VAL A 410 4.80 10.54 -43.16
N ARG A 411 4.37 10.51 -44.42
CA ARG A 411 4.01 9.30 -45.16
C ARG A 411 4.96 9.15 -46.34
N GLY A 412 5.33 7.92 -46.66
CA GLY A 412 6.15 7.60 -47.82
C GLY A 412 5.89 6.21 -48.35
N VAL A 413 6.47 5.93 -49.51
CA VAL A 413 6.38 4.66 -50.24
C VAL A 413 7.78 4.17 -50.60
N ILE A 414 7.94 2.86 -50.70
CA ILE A 414 9.20 2.20 -51.09
C ILE A 414 8.93 1.44 -52.39
N GLY A 415 9.66 1.76 -53.45
CA GLY A 415 9.54 1.07 -54.74
C GLY A 415 8.09 0.95 -55.21
N GLU A 416 7.69 -0.27 -55.56
CA GLU A 416 6.34 -0.62 -55.98
C GLU A 416 5.51 -1.26 -54.86
N PHE A 417 5.97 -1.21 -53.61
CA PHE A 417 5.23 -1.77 -52.48
C PHE A 417 3.93 -0.99 -52.23
N GLU A 418 2.81 -1.71 -52.26
CA GLU A 418 1.47 -1.13 -52.25
C GLU A 418 1.10 -0.40 -50.95
N LYS A 419 1.79 -0.68 -49.83
CA LYS A 419 1.48 -0.11 -48.52
C LYS A 419 2.36 1.10 -48.20
N VAL A 420 1.76 2.07 -47.51
CA VAL A 420 2.48 3.28 -47.08
C VAL A 420 3.23 3.06 -45.78
N LEU A 421 4.36 3.72 -45.64
CA LEU A 421 5.12 3.80 -44.39
C LEU A 421 4.85 5.14 -43.74
N THR A 422 4.71 5.13 -42.41
CA THR A 422 4.43 6.33 -41.63
C THR A 422 5.48 6.54 -40.55
N SER A 423 5.84 7.80 -40.32
CA SER A 423 6.68 8.21 -39.20
C SER A 423 6.16 9.49 -38.58
N SER A 424 6.51 9.73 -37.33
CA SER A 424 6.25 10.99 -36.64
C SER A 424 7.41 11.35 -35.74
N SER A 425 7.78 12.62 -35.72
CA SER A 425 8.78 13.16 -34.80
C SER A 425 8.26 14.43 -34.12
N SER A 426 8.79 14.74 -32.95
CA SER A 426 8.47 15.96 -32.22
C SER A 426 9.67 16.46 -31.44
N TRP A 427 9.84 17.79 -31.40
CA TRP A 427 10.87 18.47 -30.62
C TRP A 427 10.28 19.70 -29.95
N ARG A 428 10.81 20.03 -28.77
CA ARG A 428 10.33 21.14 -27.95
C ARG A 428 10.89 22.44 -28.51
N THR A 429 10.02 23.37 -28.89
CA THR A 429 10.38 24.71 -29.34
C THR A 429 10.31 25.72 -28.20
N GLU A 430 9.33 25.56 -27.30
CA GLU A 430 9.21 26.40 -26.10
C GLU A 430 9.14 25.53 -24.86
N ALA A 431 10.03 25.81 -23.89
CA ALA A 431 10.10 25.02 -22.67
C ALA A 431 8.86 25.17 -21.78
N GLY A 432 8.25 26.36 -21.72
CA GLY A 432 7.09 26.64 -20.86
C GLY A 432 7.29 26.13 -19.43
N TRP A 433 6.25 25.53 -18.87
CA TRP A 433 6.25 24.96 -17.52
C TRP A 433 7.28 23.85 -17.28
N GLU A 434 7.75 23.16 -18.32
CA GLU A 434 8.73 22.08 -18.17
C GLU A 434 10.08 22.59 -17.66
N PHE A 435 10.37 23.88 -17.87
CA PHE A 435 11.57 24.51 -17.35
C PHE A 435 11.67 24.42 -15.82
N ALA A 436 10.55 24.54 -15.10
CA ALA A 436 10.51 24.45 -13.64
C ALA A 436 10.94 23.08 -13.09
N TYR A 437 10.79 22.01 -13.88
CA TYR A 437 11.18 20.67 -13.47
C TYR A 437 12.69 20.43 -13.59
N GLY A 438 13.38 21.11 -14.51
CA GLY A 438 14.82 20.93 -14.71
C GLY A 438 15.21 19.46 -14.87
N ASP A 439 16.11 19.00 -13.99
CA ASP A 439 16.67 17.64 -13.95
C ASP A 439 15.69 16.56 -13.45
N LEU A 440 14.49 16.93 -13.00
CA LEU A 440 13.43 15.99 -12.63
C LEU A 440 12.62 15.46 -13.83
N ARG A 441 12.95 15.86 -15.05
CA ARG A 441 12.37 15.29 -16.28
C ARG A 441 13.47 14.93 -17.27
N ASP A 442 13.13 13.98 -18.14
CA ASP A 442 14.00 13.61 -19.24
C ASP A 442 14.20 14.79 -20.19
N THR A 443 15.41 14.92 -20.74
CA THR A 443 15.76 15.95 -21.71
C THR A 443 15.02 15.69 -23.03
N PRO A 444 14.15 16.61 -23.49
CA PRO A 444 13.47 16.44 -24.77
C PRO A 444 14.40 16.76 -25.95
N LYS A 445 14.06 16.24 -27.13
CA LYS A 445 14.65 16.71 -28.39
C LYS A 445 14.34 18.19 -28.58
N LEU A 446 15.32 18.97 -29.03
CA LEU A 446 15.20 20.44 -29.21
C LEU A 446 15.24 20.89 -30.68
N SER A 447 15.69 20.00 -31.57
CA SER A 447 15.86 20.32 -33.00
C SER A 447 15.00 19.41 -33.87
N PRO A 448 14.56 19.89 -35.05
CA PRO A 448 13.94 19.04 -36.06
C PRO A 448 14.87 17.89 -36.49
N PRO A 449 14.32 16.81 -37.05
CA PRO A 449 15.10 15.80 -37.75
C PRO A 449 15.96 16.45 -38.84
N ASN A 450 17.23 16.07 -38.94
CA ASN A 450 18.15 16.60 -39.95
C ASN A 450 18.01 15.86 -41.29
N ALA A 451 16.81 15.89 -41.86
CA ALA A 451 16.47 15.24 -43.12
C ALA A 451 15.73 16.21 -44.05
N ASN A 452 15.82 15.99 -45.36
CA ASN A 452 15.00 16.74 -46.31
C ASN A 452 13.55 16.23 -46.25
N LEU A 453 12.68 17.01 -45.60
CA LEU A 453 11.28 16.65 -45.34
C LEU A 453 10.34 17.44 -46.26
N GLU A 454 10.48 17.22 -47.57
CA GLU A 454 9.56 17.73 -48.59
C GLU A 454 8.87 16.59 -49.32
N THR A 455 7.61 16.78 -49.73
CA THR A 455 6.93 15.82 -50.61
C THR A 455 7.74 15.59 -51.88
N GLY A 456 7.98 14.33 -52.24
CA GLY A 456 8.83 13.90 -53.35
C GLY A 456 10.30 13.66 -52.97
N SER A 457 10.71 14.03 -51.75
CA SER A 457 12.08 13.76 -51.28
C SER A 457 12.32 12.27 -51.11
N LYS A 458 13.56 11.85 -51.41
CA LYS A 458 14.04 10.49 -51.18
C LYS A 458 14.95 10.46 -49.97
N ILE A 459 14.65 9.57 -49.01
CA ILE A 459 15.45 9.37 -47.81
C ILE A 459 16.06 7.97 -47.86
N LYS A 460 17.37 7.87 -47.62
CA LYS A 460 18.07 6.59 -47.55
C LYS A 460 17.62 5.79 -46.32
N LEU A 461 17.34 4.51 -46.53
CA LEU A 461 17.02 3.55 -45.49
C LEU A 461 18.31 2.94 -44.91
N ILE A 462 18.27 2.60 -43.62
CA ILE A 462 19.29 1.76 -43.00
C ILE A 462 18.93 0.31 -43.28
N CYS A 463 19.80 -0.37 -44.04
CA CYS A 463 19.70 -1.78 -44.40
C CYS A 463 20.88 -2.53 -43.78
N ASN A 464 20.68 -3.09 -42.59
CA ASN A 464 21.64 -3.89 -41.82
C ASN A 464 20.90 -4.98 -41.02
N GLU A 465 21.58 -5.66 -40.10
CA GLU A 465 20.99 -6.75 -39.30
C GLU A 465 19.82 -6.30 -38.40
N ASP A 466 19.73 -5.01 -38.08
CA ASP A 466 18.71 -4.44 -37.18
C ASP A 466 17.56 -3.73 -37.91
N SER A 467 17.68 -3.45 -39.22
CA SER A 467 16.68 -2.74 -40.03
C SER A 467 16.81 -3.10 -41.51
N PRO A 468 15.70 -3.29 -42.26
CA PRO A 468 14.30 -3.32 -41.83
C PRO A 468 14.01 -4.51 -40.92
N LYS A 469 13.24 -4.28 -39.85
CA LYS A 469 12.96 -5.27 -38.81
C LYS A 469 11.53 -5.77 -38.89
N LEU A 470 11.39 -7.06 -39.17
CA LEU A 470 10.15 -7.80 -38.92
C LEU A 470 10.02 -8.08 -37.43
N ILE A 471 8.90 -7.65 -36.85
CA ILE A 471 8.53 -7.91 -35.47
C ILE A 471 7.38 -8.90 -35.51
N VAL A 472 7.67 -10.12 -35.05
CA VAL A 472 6.68 -11.16 -34.75
C VAL A 472 6.41 -11.08 -33.26
N ASP A 473 5.20 -10.70 -32.87
CA ASP A 473 4.83 -10.50 -31.46
C ASP A 473 3.34 -10.82 -31.27
N GLU A 474 2.90 -10.77 -30.02
CA GLU A 474 1.50 -11.02 -29.64
C GLU A 474 0.98 -9.89 -28.75
N THR A 475 -0.34 -9.71 -28.73
CA THR A 475 -0.96 -8.77 -27.79
C THR A 475 -0.66 -9.18 -26.35
N LYS A 476 -0.59 -8.20 -25.44
CA LYS A 476 -0.18 -8.42 -24.05
C LYS A 476 -1.33 -8.21 -23.10
N PRO A 477 -1.45 -9.02 -22.04
CA PRO A 477 -2.50 -8.86 -21.05
C PRO A 477 -2.34 -7.51 -20.32
N PRO A 478 -3.44 -6.94 -19.78
CA PRO A 478 -3.40 -5.65 -19.12
C PRO A 478 -2.37 -5.64 -17.99
N SER A 479 -1.54 -4.59 -17.91
CA SER A 479 -0.45 -4.53 -16.94
C SER A 479 -0.97 -4.62 -15.50
N ARG A 480 -0.28 -5.34 -14.63
CA ARG A 480 -0.61 -5.34 -13.19
C ARG A 480 -0.49 -3.94 -12.59
N PHE A 481 -1.26 -3.70 -11.54
CA PHE A 481 -1.15 -2.45 -10.81
C PHE A 481 0.16 -2.38 -10.03
N ARG A 482 0.76 -1.19 -10.00
CA ARG A 482 1.73 -0.76 -8.99
C ARG A 482 1.01 0.08 -7.94
N GLN A 483 1.67 0.39 -6.82
CA GLN A 483 1.05 1.19 -5.74
C GLN A 483 0.47 2.52 -6.24
N HIS A 484 1.21 3.26 -7.09
CA HIS A 484 0.75 4.56 -7.62
C HIS A 484 -0.47 4.43 -8.55
N THR A 485 -0.52 3.40 -9.41
CA THR A 485 -1.69 3.14 -10.26
C THR A 485 -2.89 2.58 -9.49
N LEU A 486 -2.65 1.91 -8.35
CA LEU A 486 -3.72 1.49 -7.46
C LEU A 486 -4.33 2.70 -6.76
N VAL A 487 -3.53 3.65 -6.27
CA VAL A 487 -4.04 4.92 -5.70
C VAL A 487 -4.88 5.69 -6.72
N GLU A 488 -4.47 5.73 -7.99
CA GLU A 488 -5.27 6.34 -9.06
C GLU A 488 -6.63 5.62 -9.24
N SER A 489 -6.64 4.30 -9.17
CA SER A 489 -7.87 3.51 -9.32
C SER A 489 -8.79 3.65 -8.11
N MET A 490 -8.23 3.71 -6.90
CA MET A 490 -8.96 4.03 -5.67
C MET A 490 -9.65 5.41 -5.78
N GLN A 491 -8.90 6.43 -6.22
CA GLN A 491 -9.43 7.79 -6.41
C GLN A 491 -10.58 7.80 -7.43
N LYS A 492 -10.40 7.16 -8.60
CA LYS A 492 -11.45 7.08 -9.65
C LYS A 492 -12.70 6.34 -9.17
N ALA A 493 -12.53 5.32 -8.32
CA ALA A 493 -13.63 4.57 -7.74
C ALA A 493 -14.31 5.28 -6.56
N GLY A 494 -13.81 6.44 -6.12
CA GLY A 494 -14.28 7.14 -4.92
C GLY A 494 -13.94 6.42 -3.60
N ILE A 495 -13.02 5.45 -3.64
CA ILE A 495 -12.63 4.64 -2.50
C ILE A 495 -11.42 5.27 -1.81
N GLY A 496 -11.60 5.61 -0.54
CA GLY A 496 -10.55 6.18 0.29
C GLY A 496 -10.42 7.70 0.16
N ARG A 497 -9.56 8.25 1.00
CA ARG A 497 -9.29 9.68 1.21
C ARG A 497 -7.79 9.89 1.41
N PRO A 498 -7.27 11.13 1.39
CA PRO A 498 -5.88 11.47 1.65
C PRO A 498 -5.24 10.75 2.85
N SER A 499 -6.02 10.57 3.91
CA SER A 499 -5.60 9.87 5.14
C SER A 499 -5.54 8.34 4.99
N THR A 500 -6.18 7.75 3.98
CA THR A 500 -6.39 6.30 3.88
C THR A 500 -5.70 5.64 2.68
N TYR A 501 -5.29 6.38 1.65
CA TYR A 501 -4.66 5.78 0.45
C TYR A 501 -3.43 4.94 0.82
N ALA A 502 -2.42 5.57 1.42
CA ALA A 502 -1.17 4.88 1.77
C ALA A 502 -1.39 3.76 2.80
N THR A 503 -2.25 3.97 3.79
CA THR A 503 -2.51 2.99 4.86
C THR A 503 -3.30 1.78 4.35
N THR A 504 -4.18 1.96 3.37
CA THR A 504 -4.91 0.85 2.73
C THR A 504 -3.97 -0.01 1.88
N VAL A 505 -3.12 0.62 1.06
CA VAL A 505 -2.10 -0.07 0.27
C VAL A 505 -1.14 -0.85 1.18
N GLU A 506 -0.70 -0.23 2.29
CA GLU A 506 0.14 -0.91 3.29
C GLU A 506 -0.58 -2.11 3.93
N LYS A 507 -1.86 -1.97 4.30
CA LYS A 507 -2.64 -3.07 4.89
C LYS A 507 -2.77 -4.26 3.93
N LEU A 508 -2.90 -4.02 2.63
CA LEU A 508 -2.98 -5.10 1.63
C LEU A 508 -1.66 -5.86 1.49
N LEU A 509 -0.53 -5.15 1.60
CA LEU A 509 0.83 -5.70 1.56
C LEU A 509 1.30 -6.31 2.88
N ASP A 510 0.47 -6.27 3.93
CA ASP A 510 0.79 -6.83 5.24
C ASP A 510 1.02 -8.35 5.16
N GLU A 511 2.23 -8.78 5.52
CA GLU A 511 2.66 -10.18 5.52
C GLU A 511 1.81 -11.11 6.41
N LYS A 512 1.05 -10.57 7.36
CA LYS A 512 0.11 -11.34 8.19
C LYS A 512 -1.18 -11.65 7.44
N ARG A 513 -1.59 -10.79 6.51
CA ARG A 513 -2.80 -10.98 5.70
C ARG A 513 -2.50 -11.82 4.45
N ARG A 514 -1.37 -11.56 3.78
CA ARG A 514 -0.95 -12.23 2.54
C ARG A 514 -2.03 -12.24 1.45
N TYR A 515 -2.79 -11.15 1.30
CA TYR A 515 -3.76 -11.03 0.20
C TYR A 515 -3.12 -10.57 -1.11
N VAL A 516 -2.04 -9.81 -1.00
CA VAL A 516 -1.31 -9.26 -2.14
C VAL A 516 0.18 -9.44 -1.90
N ILE A 517 0.92 -9.81 -2.94
CA ILE A 517 2.36 -9.93 -2.96
C ILE A 517 2.90 -8.82 -3.86
N ASN A 518 4.06 -8.26 -3.50
CA ASN A 518 4.76 -7.30 -4.33
C ASN A 518 5.88 -8.02 -5.10
N GLU A 519 5.73 -8.12 -6.42
CA GLU A 519 6.71 -8.72 -7.33
C GLU A 519 7.29 -7.62 -8.22
N ASN A 520 8.55 -7.22 -7.99
CA ASN A 520 9.24 -6.18 -8.77
C ASN A 520 8.43 -4.87 -8.88
N GLY A 521 7.71 -4.52 -7.82
CA GLY A 521 6.84 -3.33 -7.72
C GLY A 521 5.43 -3.52 -8.28
N ALA A 522 5.13 -4.65 -8.92
CA ALA A 522 3.78 -5.04 -9.32
C ALA A 522 3.04 -5.73 -8.16
N LEU A 523 1.75 -5.45 -8.04
CA LEU A 523 0.87 -6.00 -7.01
C LEU A 523 0.14 -7.21 -7.57
N VAL A 524 0.41 -8.38 -7.02
CA VAL A 524 -0.16 -9.66 -7.44
C VAL A 524 -1.09 -10.17 -6.34
N PRO A 525 -2.39 -10.38 -6.62
CA PRO A 525 -3.28 -10.99 -5.63
C PRO A 525 -2.87 -12.45 -5.39
N SER A 526 -2.84 -12.88 -4.14
CA SER A 526 -2.63 -14.28 -3.79
C SER A 526 -3.92 -15.09 -3.97
N GLU A 527 -3.83 -16.42 -3.92
CA GLU A 527 -5.00 -17.32 -3.87
C GLU A 527 -5.98 -16.91 -2.76
N LYS A 528 -5.49 -16.47 -1.59
CA LYS A 528 -6.34 -15.97 -0.52
C LYS A 528 -7.04 -14.66 -0.87
N GLY A 529 -6.35 -13.79 -1.62
CA GLY A 529 -6.92 -12.54 -2.11
C GLY A 529 -8.04 -12.81 -3.11
N ILE A 530 -7.79 -13.71 -4.07
CA ILE A 530 -8.77 -14.16 -5.06
C ILE A 530 -9.97 -14.81 -4.37
N LEU A 531 -9.74 -15.78 -3.47
CA LEU A 531 -10.80 -16.43 -2.68
C LEU A 531 -11.66 -15.42 -1.92
N LEU A 532 -11.02 -14.44 -1.26
CA LEU A 532 -11.75 -13.41 -0.51
C LEU A 532 -12.68 -12.60 -1.41
N TRP A 533 -12.23 -12.23 -2.62
CA TRP A 533 -13.00 -11.37 -3.52
C TRP A 533 -14.03 -12.13 -4.36
N GLN A 534 -13.71 -13.33 -4.84
CA GLN A 534 -14.56 -14.12 -5.73
C GLN A 534 -15.62 -14.93 -4.99
N GLU A 535 -15.33 -15.41 -3.78
CA GLU A 535 -16.28 -16.27 -3.05
C GLU A 535 -16.86 -15.63 -1.80
N ILE A 536 -16.04 -14.93 -1.00
CA ILE A 536 -16.45 -14.50 0.35
C ILE A 536 -17.15 -13.13 0.34
N ALA A 537 -16.63 -12.16 -0.40
CA ALA A 537 -17.26 -10.84 -0.51
C ALA A 537 -18.70 -10.91 -1.10
N PRO A 538 -18.98 -11.71 -2.15
CA PRO A 538 -20.34 -11.87 -2.68
C PRO A 538 -21.36 -12.47 -1.69
N MET A 539 -20.91 -13.12 -0.62
CA MET A 539 -21.83 -13.60 0.42
C MET A 539 -22.56 -12.45 1.12
N TYR A 540 -21.96 -11.25 1.16
CA TYR A 540 -22.59 -10.05 1.75
C TYR A 540 -23.55 -9.32 0.81
N GLY A 541 -23.60 -9.70 -0.47
CA GLY A 541 -24.45 -9.05 -1.47
C GLY A 541 -25.70 -9.84 -1.86
N SER A 542 -26.36 -9.41 -2.92
CA SER A 542 -27.41 -10.11 -3.65
C SER A 542 -27.20 -9.88 -5.16
N GLU A 543 -27.70 -10.77 -6.01
CA GLU A 543 -27.84 -10.51 -7.46
C GLU A 543 -26.59 -9.93 -8.16
N GLY A 544 -25.41 -10.53 -7.93
CA GLY A 544 -24.15 -10.13 -8.58
C GLY A 544 -23.42 -8.95 -7.94
N ASN A 545 -23.98 -8.34 -6.88
CA ASN A 545 -23.29 -7.33 -6.07
C ASN A 545 -22.55 -7.98 -4.87
N ARG A 546 -21.76 -7.18 -4.14
CA ARG A 546 -20.99 -7.59 -2.93
C ARG A 546 -21.45 -6.83 -1.68
N GLY A 547 -22.63 -6.23 -1.72
CA GLY A 547 -23.24 -5.48 -0.62
C GLY A 547 -22.29 -4.43 -0.06
N VAL A 548 -22.02 -4.51 1.25
CA VAL A 548 -21.12 -3.58 1.96
C VAL A 548 -19.65 -3.59 1.51
N PHE A 549 -19.26 -4.52 0.63
CA PHE A 549 -17.91 -4.61 0.06
C PHE A 549 -17.82 -4.16 -1.39
N ASP A 550 -18.90 -3.63 -1.97
CA ASP A 550 -18.82 -2.98 -3.28
C ASP A 550 -18.10 -1.64 -3.21
N SER A 551 -17.41 -1.33 -4.30
CA SER A 551 -16.75 -0.05 -4.53
C SER A 551 -17.74 1.12 -4.39
N ALA A 552 -18.94 0.98 -4.98
CA ALA A 552 -19.98 2.00 -4.93
C ALA A 552 -20.51 2.23 -3.52
N PHE A 553 -20.77 1.16 -2.74
CA PHE A 553 -21.18 1.29 -1.33
C PHE A 553 -20.10 2.03 -0.54
N THR A 554 -18.84 1.66 -0.72
CA THR A 554 -17.73 2.29 -0.02
C THR A 554 -17.59 3.78 -0.37
N ALA A 555 -17.75 4.14 -1.64
CA ALA A 555 -17.73 5.53 -2.08
C ALA A 555 -18.87 6.35 -1.47
N ARG A 556 -20.11 5.82 -1.44
CA ARG A 556 -21.26 6.46 -0.77
C ARG A 556 -21.00 6.68 0.72
N MET A 557 -20.39 5.72 1.41
CA MET A 557 -20.06 5.86 2.82
C MET A 557 -19.00 6.93 3.07
N GLU A 558 -17.95 7.00 2.25
CA GLU A 558 -16.98 8.09 2.39
C GLU A 558 -17.62 9.45 2.09
N ASP A 559 -18.52 9.55 1.11
CA ASP A 559 -19.27 10.78 0.82
C ASP A 559 -20.24 11.15 1.97
N SER A 560 -20.87 10.18 2.62
CA SER A 560 -21.72 10.43 3.79
C SER A 560 -20.91 10.96 4.97
N LEU A 561 -19.69 10.46 5.16
CA LEU A 561 -18.77 11.01 6.17
C LEU A 561 -18.39 12.46 5.84
N ASP A 562 -18.09 12.77 4.57
CA ASP A 562 -17.80 14.15 4.15
C ASP A 562 -19.05 15.06 4.28
N GLY A 563 -20.24 14.49 4.13
CA GLY A 563 -21.51 15.17 4.35
C GLY A 563 -21.77 15.52 5.81
N ILE A 564 -21.32 14.69 6.76
CA ILE A 564 -21.33 15.05 8.19
C ILE A 564 -20.40 16.25 8.40
N GLU A 565 -19.19 16.21 7.83
CA GLU A 565 -18.14 17.21 8.08
C GLU A 565 -18.46 18.60 7.56
N HIS A 566 -19.16 18.69 6.43
CA HIS A 566 -19.28 19.97 5.74
C HIS A 566 -20.70 20.31 5.29
N ARG A 567 -21.59 19.32 5.15
CA ARG A 567 -22.94 19.51 4.61
C ARG A 567 -24.04 19.41 5.67
N GLY A 568 -23.67 19.34 6.94
CA GLY A 568 -24.61 19.29 8.06
C GLY A 568 -25.47 18.02 8.07
N GLN A 569 -24.97 16.90 7.53
CA GLN A 569 -25.66 15.62 7.67
C GLN A 569 -25.59 15.13 9.13
N ASP A 570 -26.70 14.60 9.63
CA ASP A 570 -26.77 14.08 10.99
C ASP A 570 -25.97 12.76 11.11
N ALA A 571 -24.91 12.78 11.92
CA ALA A 571 -24.05 11.64 12.17
C ALA A 571 -24.79 10.42 12.74
N THR A 572 -25.86 10.64 13.52
CA THR A 572 -26.67 9.56 14.11
C THR A 572 -27.48 8.82 13.06
N VAL A 573 -28.01 9.54 12.06
CA VAL A 573 -28.74 8.98 10.93
C VAL A 573 -27.80 8.16 10.05
N VAL A 574 -26.67 8.74 9.65
CA VAL A 574 -25.65 8.04 8.83
C VAL A 574 -25.15 6.77 9.52
N TRP A 575 -24.95 6.81 10.84
CA TRP A 575 -24.57 5.64 11.61
C TRP A 575 -25.67 4.58 11.67
N ALA A 576 -26.92 4.96 11.91
CA ALA A 576 -28.05 4.04 11.99
C ALA A 576 -28.30 3.33 10.66
N GLU A 577 -28.36 4.08 9.55
CA GLU A 577 -28.53 3.53 8.19
C GLU A 577 -27.44 2.51 7.86
N PHE A 578 -26.17 2.85 8.16
CA PHE A 578 -25.06 1.93 7.96
C PHE A 578 -25.21 0.65 8.79
N VAL A 579 -25.63 0.75 10.06
CA VAL A 579 -25.81 -0.42 10.93
C VAL A 579 -26.89 -1.34 10.39
N ASP A 580 -27.99 -0.78 9.88
CA ASP A 580 -29.09 -1.55 9.30
C ASP A 580 -28.63 -2.27 8.02
N GLU A 581 -28.05 -1.54 7.05
CA GLU A 581 -27.52 -2.12 5.80
C GLU A 581 -26.45 -3.20 6.07
N PHE A 582 -25.54 -2.96 7.03
CA PHE A 582 -24.52 -3.92 7.41
C PHE A 582 -25.11 -5.15 8.09
N SER A 583 -26.09 -4.97 8.98
CA SER A 583 -26.69 -6.07 9.74
C SER A 583 -27.49 -6.99 8.82
N GLU A 584 -28.21 -6.43 7.86
CA GLU A 584 -28.90 -7.19 6.82
C GLU A 584 -27.90 -7.97 5.96
N SER A 585 -26.89 -7.29 5.42
CA SER A 585 -25.83 -7.91 4.61
C SER A 585 -25.08 -9.03 5.36
N HIS A 586 -24.77 -8.81 6.65
CA HIS A 586 -24.08 -9.79 7.48
C HIS A 586 -24.97 -10.99 7.81
N SER A 587 -26.27 -10.78 8.05
CA SER A 587 -27.23 -11.86 8.30
C SER A 587 -27.40 -12.72 7.05
N SER A 588 -27.56 -12.10 5.87
CA SER A 588 -27.57 -12.79 4.58
C SER A 588 -26.30 -13.63 4.36
N ALA A 589 -25.12 -13.06 4.64
CA ALA A 589 -23.86 -13.80 4.56
C ALA A 589 -23.81 -15.00 5.51
N LEU A 590 -24.35 -14.88 6.74
CA LEU A 590 -24.42 -15.97 7.70
C LEU A 590 -25.33 -17.11 7.24
N GLU A 591 -26.46 -16.79 6.59
CA GLU A 591 -27.34 -17.80 6.00
C GLU A 591 -26.68 -18.49 4.81
N LYS A 592 -26.08 -17.73 3.88
CA LYS A 592 -25.31 -18.31 2.76
C LYS A 592 -24.14 -19.17 3.22
N ARG A 593 -23.47 -18.81 4.31
CA ARG A 593 -22.43 -19.67 4.90
C ARG A 593 -22.97 -21.04 5.29
N ARG A 594 -24.24 -21.17 5.69
CA ARG A 594 -24.81 -22.46 6.08
C ARG A 594 -25.05 -23.38 4.89
N SER A 595 -25.13 -22.86 3.66
CA SER A 595 -25.39 -23.68 2.48
C SER A 595 -24.19 -24.53 2.04
N LYS A 596 -22.97 -24.24 2.52
CA LYS A 596 -21.77 -25.02 2.22
C LYS A 596 -20.87 -25.19 3.45
N PRO A 597 -20.24 -26.35 3.64
CA PRO A 597 -19.24 -26.54 4.68
C PRO A 597 -18.07 -25.60 4.49
N THR A 598 -17.66 -24.92 5.56
CA THR A 598 -16.46 -24.09 5.52
C THR A 598 -15.20 -24.99 5.47
N PRO A 599 -14.07 -24.53 4.91
CA PRO A 599 -12.82 -25.30 4.90
C PRO A 599 -12.39 -25.78 6.29
N LYS A 600 -12.71 -25.02 7.35
CA LYS A 600 -12.46 -25.44 8.73
C LYS A 600 -13.37 -26.57 9.18
N GLN A 601 -14.65 -26.54 8.83
CA GLN A 601 -15.57 -27.63 9.13
C GLN A 601 -15.13 -28.90 8.39
N LEU A 602 -14.81 -28.81 7.10
CA LEU A 602 -14.34 -29.95 6.32
C LEU A 602 -13.02 -30.52 6.86
N SER A 603 -12.06 -29.66 7.18
CA SER A 603 -10.78 -30.10 7.76
C SER A 603 -10.97 -30.81 9.09
N PHE A 604 -11.83 -30.28 9.96
CA PHE A 604 -12.10 -30.89 11.26
C PHE A 604 -12.91 -32.19 11.12
N LEU A 605 -13.92 -32.22 10.25
CA LEU A 605 -14.70 -33.42 9.96
C LEU A 605 -13.81 -34.51 9.36
N LYS A 606 -12.91 -34.18 8.42
CA LYS A 606 -11.89 -35.12 7.90
C LYS A 606 -10.97 -35.65 9.01
N GLN A 607 -10.57 -34.81 9.97
CA GLN A 607 -9.76 -35.26 11.12
C GLN A 607 -10.53 -36.22 12.03
N LEU A 608 -11.84 -36.01 12.23
CA LEU A 608 -12.69 -36.91 13.01
C LEU A 608 -12.97 -38.23 12.26
N LEU A 609 -13.16 -38.19 10.95
CA LEU A 609 -13.39 -39.39 10.16
C LEU A 609 -12.12 -40.27 10.05
N ARG A 610 -10.92 -39.68 10.07
CA ARG A 610 -9.65 -40.42 10.07
C ARG A 610 -9.46 -41.34 11.28
N SER A 611 -10.14 -41.07 12.41
CA SER A 611 -10.05 -41.91 13.60
C SER A 611 -11.16 -42.97 13.68
N LEU A 612 -11.95 -43.11 12.62
CA LEU A 612 -12.97 -44.13 12.46
C LEU A 612 -12.58 -45.13 11.37
N THR A 613 -13.14 -46.33 11.44
CA THR A 613 -13.03 -47.31 10.34
C THR A 613 -13.81 -46.84 9.10
N ASP A 614 -13.48 -47.36 7.92
CA ASP A 614 -14.17 -47.03 6.66
C ASP A 614 -15.67 -47.38 6.72
N GLU A 615 -16.03 -48.46 7.41
CA GLU A 615 -17.42 -48.89 7.62
C GLU A 615 -18.21 -47.91 8.52
N GLU A 616 -17.59 -47.45 9.61
CA GLU A 616 -18.19 -46.46 10.52
C GLU A 616 -18.33 -45.10 9.85
N SER A 617 -17.32 -44.67 9.10
CA SER A 617 -17.33 -43.43 8.33
C SER A 617 -18.46 -43.43 7.30
N THR A 618 -18.62 -44.52 6.54
CA THR A 618 -19.68 -44.67 5.54
C THR A 618 -21.07 -44.64 6.17
N ARG A 619 -21.23 -45.30 7.33
CA ARG A 619 -22.49 -45.31 8.08
C ARG A 619 -22.85 -43.92 8.62
N ILE A 620 -21.88 -43.18 9.15
CA ILE A 620 -22.10 -41.85 9.74
C ILE A 620 -22.39 -40.81 8.66
N LEU A 621 -21.75 -40.92 7.50
CA LEU A 621 -22.01 -40.06 6.35
C LEU A 621 -23.29 -40.45 5.58
N GLU A 622 -23.95 -41.55 5.96
CA GLU A 622 -25.16 -42.07 5.29
C GLU A 622 -24.95 -42.29 3.78
N GLY A 623 -23.72 -42.67 3.38
CA GLY A 623 -23.35 -42.87 1.98
C GLY A 623 -23.14 -41.59 1.15
N ARG A 624 -23.26 -40.40 1.75
CA ARG A 624 -22.97 -39.12 1.07
C ARG A 624 -21.47 -38.81 1.06
N SER A 625 -20.99 -38.19 -0.01
CA SER A 625 -19.64 -37.65 -0.02
C SER A 625 -19.54 -36.36 0.80
N LEU A 626 -18.34 -36.02 1.28
CA LEU A 626 -18.10 -34.77 2.04
C LEU A 626 -18.36 -33.51 1.22
N ASP A 627 -18.40 -33.63 -0.11
CA ASP A 627 -18.65 -32.54 -1.04
C ASP A 627 -20.16 -32.33 -1.29
N GLU A 628 -21.01 -33.27 -0.85
CA GLU A 628 -22.48 -33.25 -1.00
C GLU A 628 -23.21 -32.72 0.24
N ILE A 629 -22.54 -32.57 1.38
CA ILE A 629 -23.15 -32.11 2.62
C ILE A 629 -23.15 -30.58 2.69
N ASP A 630 -24.19 -29.99 3.28
CA ASP A 630 -24.23 -28.55 3.56
C ASP A 630 -23.52 -28.20 4.88
N GLY A 631 -23.37 -26.91 5.16
CA GLY A 631 -22.66 -26.45 6.36
C GLY A 631 -23.37 -26.81 7.67
N ASN A 632 -24.70 -26.99 7.65
CA ASN A 632 -25.49 -27.43 8.79
C ASN A 632 -25.29 -28.93 9.06
N SER A 633 -25.33 -29.75 8.02
CA SER A 633 -25.06 -31.19 8.05
C SER A 633 -23.63 -31.45 8.53
N ALA A 634 -22.64 -30.72 8.00
CA ALA A 634 -21.27 -30.82 8.48
C ALA A 634 -21.14 -30.49 9.97
N LYS A 635 -21.87 -29.47 10.46
CA LYS A 635 -21.90 -29.15 11.89
C LYS A 635 -22.58 -30.26 12.70
N ALA A 636 -23.73 -30.75 12.26
CA ALA A 636 -24.46 -31.82 12.94
C ALA A 636 -23.63 -33.11 13.02
N LEU A 637 -22.90 -33.46 11.95
CA LEU A 637 -21.97 -34.58 11.93
C LEU A 637 -20.82 -34.37 12.91
N ILE A 638 -20.22 -33.17 12.95
CA ILE A 638 -19.18 -32.83 13.93
C ILE A 638 -19.71 -32.97 15.36
N ASP A 639 -20.89 -32.41 15.64
CA ASP A 639 -21.52 -32.46 16.97
C ASP A 639 -21.80 -33.93 17.37
N LYS A 640 -22.37 -34.73 16.46
CA LYS A 640 -22.61 -36.18 16.66
C LYS A 640 -21.33 -36.96 16.92
N LEU A 641 -20.28 -36.74 16.13
CA LEU A 641 -18.96 -37.39 16.32
C LEU A 641 -18.33 -36.99 17.66
N THR A 642 -18.52 -35.73 18.07
CA THR A 642 -18.05 -35.23 19.36
C THR A 642 -18.82 -35.89 20.52
N GLU A 643 -20.13 -36.05 20.40
CA GLU A 643 -20.96 -36.78 21.38
C GLU A 643 -20.59 -38.27 21.48
N MET A 644 -20.17 -38.88 20.37
CA MET A 644 -19.62 -40.24 20.32
C MET A 644 -18.20 -40.34 20.89
N ASN A 645 -17.63 -39.25 21.44
CA ASN A 645 -16.26 -39.16 21.94
C ASN A 645 -15.19 -39.52 20.90
N VAL A 646 -15.47 -39.32 19.61
CA VAL A 646 -14.48 -39.52 18.55
C VAL A 646 -13.41 -38.44 18.68
N VAL A 647 -12.18 -38.87 18.94
CA VAL A 647 -11.05 -37.95 19.08
C VAL A 647 -10.54 -37.60 17.69
N ALA A 648 -10.49 -36.31 17.37
CA ALA A 648 -9.93 -35.86 16.10
C ALA A 648 -8.46 -36.26 15.97
N GLY A 649 -8.07 -36.80 14.82
CA GLY A 649 -6.67 -37.06 14.47
C GLY A 649 -5.84 -35.76 14.38
N PRO A 650 -4.54 -35.85 14.08
CA PRO A 650 -3.65 -34.70 14.08
C PRO A 650 -3.97 -33.77 12.91
N SER A 651 -3.76 -32.48 13.10
CA SER A 651 -3.86 -31.55 11.98
C SER A 651 -2.76 -31.78 10.95
N ASP A 652 -2.99 -31.45 9.68
CA ASP A 652 -1.98 -31.61 8.62
C ASP A 652 -0.69 -30.83 8.94
N LYS A 653 -0.79 -29.73 9.69
CA LYS A 653 0.38 -28.98 10.19
C LYS A 653 1.18 -29.77 11.23
N GLN A 654 0.50 -30.49 12.12
CA GLN A 654 1.17 -31.38 13.07
C GLN A 654 1.85 -32.53 12.34
N MET A 655 1.16 -33.16 11.38
CA MET A 655 1.74 -34.24 10.57
C MET A 655 2.97 -33.77 9.78
N ASN A 656 2.86 -32.67 9.04
CA ASN A 656 3.99 -32.11 8.30
C ASN A 656 5.17 -31.75 9.21
N LEU A 657 4.91 -31.27 10.43
CA LEU A 657 5.96 -31.01 11.41
C LEU A 657 6.57 -32.31 11.94
N ILE A 658 5.76 -33.34 12.21
CA ILE A 658 6.23 -34.67 12.63
C ILE A 658 7.14 -35.25 11.55
N PHE A 659 6.70 -35.33 10.29
CA PHE A 659 7.53 -35.84 9.19
C PHE A 659 8.84 -35.07 9.06
N LYS A 660 8.78 -33.74 9.08
CA LYS A 660 9.98 -32.89 9.05
C LYS A 660 10.92 -33.14 10.23
N LEU A 661 10.37 -33.36 11.43
CA LEU A 661 11.18 -33.64 12.62
C LEU A 661 11.76 -35.05 12.57
N CYS A 662 11.01 -36.05 12.11
CA CYS A 662 11.47 -37.42 11.92
C CYS A 662 12.67 -37.47 10.97
N ASP A 663 12.57 -36.76 9.84
CA ASP A 663 13.67 -36.58 8.88
C ASP A 663 14.90 -35.92 9.54
N GLN A 664 14.67 -34.86 10.34
CA GLN A 664 15.74 -34.16 11.05
C GLN A 664 16.43 -34.98 12.14
N VAL A 665 15.75 -35.96 12.74
CA VAL A 665 16.32 -36.85 13.76
C VAL A 665 16.66 -38.24 13.21
N ASN A 666 16.50 -38.44 11.90
CA ASN A 666 16.72 -39.70 11.19
C ASN A 666 16.04 -40.91 11.86
N ILE A 667 14.77 -40.78 12.23
CA ILE A 667 13.94 -41.85 12.80
C ILE A 667 12.86 -42.25 11.79
N THR A 668 12.56 -43.55 11.70
CA THR A 668 11.46 -44.03 10.86
C THR A 668 10.11 -43.64 11.46
N GLU A 669 9.07 -43.57 10.63
CA GLU A 669 7.71 -43.24 11.07
C GLU A 669 7.16 -44.25 12.09
N ASN A 670 7.48 -45.54 11.90
CA ASN A 670 7.07 -46.61 12.79
C ASN A 670 7.75 -46.46 14.17
N ASP A 671 9.05 -46.17 14.20
CA ASP A 671 9.75 -45.97 15.47
C ASP A 671 9.37 -44.66 16.17
N ALA A 672 9.04 -43.61 15.40
CA ALA A 672 8.46 -42.39 15.94
C ALA A 672 7.10 -42.65 16.63
N SER A 673 6.25 -43.50 16.05
CA SER A 673 4.95 -43.88 16.63
C SER A 673 5.10 -44.56 17.98
N LYS A 674 6.10 -45.45 18.12
CA LYS A 674 6.42 -46.13 19.37
C LYS A 674 6.84 -45.17 20.48
N LEU A 675 7.40 -43.99 20.16
CA LEU A 675 7.75 -42.99 21.17
C LEU A 675 6.54 -42.49 21.96
N VAL A 676 5.33 -42.60 21.41
CA VAL A 676 4.09 -42.26 22.10
C VAL A 676 3.21 -43.49 22.38
N GLY A 677 3.78 -44.69 22.27
CA GLY A 677 3.12 -45.95 22.59
C GLY A 677 2.08 -46.40 21.57
N LEU A 678 2.26 -46.04 20.29
CA LEU A 678 1.35 -46.38 19.19
C LEU A 678 2.05 -47.26 18.14
N GLU A 679 1.27 -48.04 17.40
CA GLU A 679 1.79 -48.93 16.34
C GLU A 679 1.98 -48.20 15.00
N SER A 680 1.21 -47.13 14.76
CA SER A 680 1.25 -46.34 13.53
C SER A 680 1.02 -44.85 13.81
N LEU A 681 1.53 -43.99 12.92
CA LEU A 681 1.24 -42.55 12.97
C LEU A 681 -0.24 -42.26 12.68
N GLU A 682 -0.96 -43.21 12.08
CA GLU A 682 -2.39 -43.13 11.80
C GLU A 682 -3.24 -43.10 13.08
N GLU A 683 -2.75 -43.67 14.19
CA GLU A 683 -3.42 -43.70 15.49
C GLU A 683 -3.23 -42.41 16.30
N LEU A 684 -2.47 -41.45 15.77
CA LEU A 684 -2.18 -40.23 16.51
C LEU A 684 -3.47 -39.43 16.77
N SER A 685 -3.60 -38.90 17.98
CA SER A 685 -4.66 -37.97 18.35
C SER A 685 -4.17 -36.53 18.25
N GLY A 686 -5.05 -35.66 17.74
CA GLY A 686 -4.85 -34.23 17.63
C GLY A 686 -5.07 -33.47 18.92
N GLY A 687 -4.93 -32.14 18.86
CA GLY A 687 -5.13 -31.26 20.01
C GLY A 687 -3.86 -31.00 20.85
N ARG A 688 -3.95 -30.07 21.80
CA ARG A 688 -2.81 -29.59 22.60
C ARG A 688 -2.21 -30.64 23.54
N SER A 689 -3.04 -31.60 23.97
CA SER A 689 -2.66 -32.71 24.86
C SER A 689 -2.64 -34.06 24.15
N GLY A 690 -2.98 -34.12 22.86
CA GLY A 690 -3.02 -35.35 22.08
C GLY A 690 -1.63 -35.93 21.80
N SER A 691 -1.60 -37.21 21.42
CA SER A 691 -0.36 -37.96 21.18
C SER A 691 0.51 -37.34 20.08
N ALA A 692 -0.07 -36.63 19.09
CA ALA A 692 0.72 -35.88 18.11
C ALA A 692 1.54 -34.74 18.72
N SER A 693 0.96 -33.98 19.67
CA SER A 693 1.69 -32.89 20.35
C SER A 693 2.77 -33.43 21.28
N GLN A 694 2.52 -34.58 21.91
CA GLN A 694 3.50 -35.29 22.72
C GLN A 694 4.66 -35.81 21.86
N LEU A 695 4.36 -36.41 20.71
CA LEU A 695 5.35 -36.88 19.75
C LEU A 695 6.22 -35.74 19.23
N ILE A 696 5.62 -34.63 18.81
CA ILE A 696 6.35 -33.41 18.40
C ILE A 696 7.31 -32.96 19.52
N SER A 697 6.85 -32.96 20.77
CA SER A 697 7.68 -32.55 21.90
C SER A 697 8.87 -33.50 22.12
N LYS A 698 8.65 -34.83 22.00
CA LYS A 698 9.71 -35.84 22.08
C LYS A 698 10.71 -35.72 20.93
N LEU A 699 10.24 -35.55 19.69
CA LEU A 699 11.09 -35.35 18.52
C LEU A 699 11.88 -34.04 18.59
N ILE A 700 11.31 -32.96 19.12
CA ILE A 700 12.05 -31.71 19.37
C ILE A 700 13.13 -31.92 20.43
N ALA A 701 12.85 -32.69 21.50
CA ALA A 701 13.84 -33.03 22.50
C ALA A 701 15.00 -33.83 21.89
N MET A 702 14.70 -34.89 21.14
CA MET A 702 15.71 -35.68 20.40
C MET A 702 16.54 -34.81 19.45
N LYS A 703 15.89 -33.91 18.70
CA LYS A 703 16.57 -32.96 17.81
C LYS A 703 17.50 -31.99 18.56
N ASN A 704 17.18 -31.67 19.81
CA ASN A 704 18.02 -30.80 20.63
C ASN A 704 19.20 -31.57 21.25
N ASP A 705 19.10 -32.89 21.37
CA ASP A 705 20.17 -33.77 21.83
C ASP A 705 21.16 -34.17 20.71
N ILE A 706 20.81 -33.95 19.43
CA ILE A 706 21.75 -34.12 18.31
C ILE A 706 22.79 -32.99 18.37
N PRO A 707 24.09 -33.32 18.54
CA PRO A 707 25.17 -32.34 18.52
C PRO A 707 25.16 -31.60 17.18
N ARG A 708 25.01 -30.27 17.21
CA ARG A 708 25.05 -29.45 16.00
C ARG A 708 26.47 -28.96 15.78
N PRO A 709 26.95 -28.88 14.53
CA PRO A 709 28.24 -28.27 14.25
C PRO A 709 28.24 -26.80 14.71
N PRO A 710 29.41 -26.28 15.08
CA PRO A 710 29.54 -24.92 15.58
C PRO A 710 29.38 -23.94 14.43
N THR A 711 28.82 -22.76 14.70
CA THR A 711 28.70 -21.72 13.66
C THR A 711 30.04 -21.01 13.43
N ASP A 712 30.30 -20.53 12.21
CA ASP A 712 31.51 -19.75 11.89
C ASP A 712 31.69 -18.53 12.82
N LYS A 713 30.58 -17.93 13.25
CA LYS A 713 30.58 -16.82 14.22
C LYS A 713 31.03 -17.26 15.61
N GLN A 714 30.67 -18.46 16.06
CA GLN A 714 31.16 -18.98 17.34
C GLN A 714 32.64 -19.34 17.26
N LEU A 715 33.07 -19.98 16.18
CA LEU A 715 34.48 -20.34 15.99
C LEU A 715 35.36 -19.10 15.91
N SER A 716 34.97 -18.09 15.12
CA SER A 716 35.69 -16.82 15.02
C SER A 716 35.73 -16.07 16.36
N TYR A 717 34.63 -16.09 17.12
CA TYR A 717 34.62 -15.45 18.44
C TYR A 717 35.48 -16.20 19.46
N LEU A 718 35.44 -17.53 19.48
CA LEU A 718 36.31 -18.37 20.30
C LEU A 718 37.78 -18.09 19.98
N ARG A 719 38.17 -18.05 18.70
CA ARG A 719 39.53 -17.66 18.26
C ARG A 719 39.93 -16.28 18.77
N SER A 720 39.02 -15.30 18.70
CA SER A 720 39.29 -13.96 19.20
C SER A 720 39.50 -13.91 20.72
N LEU A 721 38.86 -14.80 21.48
CA LEU A 721 39.04 -14.92 22.93
C LEU A 721 40.34 -15.64 23.27
N LEU A 722 40.68 -16.71 22.53
CA LEU A 722 41.96 -17.41 22.67
C LEU A 722 43.14 -16.47 22.41
N GLN A 723 43.05 -15.65 21.36
CA GLN A 723 44.05 -14.61 21.07
C GLN A 723 44.18 -13.60 22.21
N LYS A 724 43.07 -13.17 22.80
CA LYS A 724 43.08 -12.25 23.97
C LYS A 724 43.60 -12.89 25.25
N ALA A 725 43.45 -14.20 25.39
CA ALA A 725 44.00 -14.99 26.49
C ALA A 725 45.43 -15.48 26.23
N GLU A 726 46.07 -15.04 25.15
CA GLU A 726 47.42 -15.46 24.73
C GLU A 726 47.58 -16.99 24.69
N THR A 727 46.49 -17.70 24.38
CA THR A 727 46.45 -19.17 24.33
C THR A 727 46.40 -19.61 22.87
N GLU A 728 47.39 -20.40 22.43
CA GLU A 728 47.34 -20.97 21.08
C GLU A 728 46.19 -21.97 20.91
N GLU A 729 45.55 -21.97 19.74
CA GLU A 729 44.47 -22.90 19.37
C GLU A 729 44.91 -24.37 19.57
N SER A 730 46.17 -24.69 19.24
CA SER A 730 46.75 -26.03 19.41
C SER A 730 46.83 -26.49 20.88
N VAL A 731 47.03 -25.56 21.82
CA VAL A 731 47.12 -25.83 23.26
C VAL A 731 45.71 -25.96 23.84
N PHE A 732 44.80 -25.09 23.42
CA PHE A 732 43.39 -25.17 23.78
C PHE A 732 42.74 -26.49 23.33
N CYS A 733 42.98 -26.92 22.08
CA CYS A 733 42.48 -28.18 21.55
C CYS A 733 43.02 -29.38 22.35
N ARG A 734 44.33 -29.41 22.62
CA ARG A 734 44.96 -30.47 23.45
C ARG A 734 44.37 -30.56 24.85
N SER A 735 44.06 -29.42 25.49
CA SER A 735 43.46 -29.39 26.84
C SER A 735 42.06 -30.03 26.92
N ARG A 736 41.38 -30.15 25.78
CA ARG A 736 40.03 -30.71 25.66
C ARG A 736 39.98 -32.02 24.89
N SER A 737 41.14 -32.60 24.58
CA SER A 737 41.25 -33.85 23.82
C SER A 737 40.54 -33.83 22.46
N ILE A 738 40.62 -32.69 21.76
CA ILE A 738 40.08 -32.49 20.41
C ILE A 738 41.22 -32.13 19.44
N GLU A 739 41.08 -32.43 18.15
CA GLU A 739 42.10 -32.11 17.13
C GLU A 739 41.95 -30.68 16.62
N SER A 740 40.71 -30.24 16.39
CA SER A 740 40.36 -28.89 15.94
C SER A 740 39.18 -28.34 16.73
N ILE A 741 39.12 -27.02 16.90
CA ILE A 741 37.92 -26.37 17.46
C ILE A 741 36.68 -26.54 16.56
N ALA A 742 36.88 -26.92 15.29
CA ALA A 742 35.80 -27.25 14.36
C ALA A 742 35.14 -28.60 14.68
N ASP A 743 35.83 -29.48 15.41
CA ASP A 743 35.32 -30.80 15.82
C ASP A 743 34.41 -30.70 17.05
N MET A 744 34.37 -29.53 17.69
CA MET A 744 33.51 -29.26 18.84
C MET A 744 32.08 -29.02 18.38
N ASP A 745 31.09 -29.53 19.09
CA ASP A 745 29.71 -29.14 18.85
C ASP A 745 29.41 -27.70 19.32
N PHE A 746 28.26 -27.18 18.87
CA PHE A 746 27.77 -25.83 19.20
C PHE A 746 27.77 -25.51 20.69
N ASN A 747 27.45 -26.48 21.55
CA ASN A 747 27.37 -26.30 23.00
C ASN A 747 28.77 -26.29 23.62
N GLN A 748 29.65 -27.19 23.19
CA GLN A 748 31.05 -27.25 23.60
C GLN A 748 31.78 -25.93 23.29
N VAL A 749 31.56 -25.35 22.09
CA VAL A 749 32.13 -24.05 21.73
C VAL A 749 31.54 -22.92 22.58
N SER A 750 30.23 -22.95 22.85
CA SER A 750 29.56 -21.93 23.69
C SER A 750 30.03 -21.95 25.15
N LEU A 751 30.22 -23.14 25.72
CA LEU A 751 30.76 -23.33 27.07
C LEU A 751 32.20 -22.82 27.15
N SER A 752 33.01 -23.16 26.16
CA SER A 752 34.40 -22.70 26.10
C SER A 752 34.52 -21.18 25.95
N ILE A 753 33.63 -20.56 25.18
CA ILE A 753 33.50 -19.10 25.11
C ILE A 753 33.14 -18.53 26.48
N MET A 754 32.22 -19.14 27.23
CA MET A 754 31.86 -18.68 28.57
C MET A 754 33.04 -18.79 29.54
N GLU A 755 33.72 -19.93 29.58
CA GLU A 755 34.88 -20.17 30.45
C GLU A 755 36.02 -19.17 30.19
N LEU A 756 36.37 -18.96 28.91
CA LEU A 756 37.41 -17.99 28.53
C LEU A 756 36.99 -16.55 28.85
N ARG A 757 35.71 -16.22 28.71
CA ARG A 757 35.21 -14.90 29.08
C ARG A 757 35.28 -14.66 30.58
N ASP A 758 34.98 -15.67 31.39
CA ASP A 758 35.07 -15.57 32.84
C ASP A 758 36.53 -15.45 33.27
N GLN A 759 37.45 -16.21 32.67
CA GLN A 759 38.90 -16.07 32.88
C GLN A 759 39.42 -14.67 32.49
N LEU A 760 38.91 -14.10 31.39
CA LEU A 760 39.27 -12.75 30.92
C LEU A 760 38.49 -11.62 31.61
N GLY A 761 37.61 -11.92 32.57
CA GLY A 761 36.80 -10.91 33.27
C GLY A 761 35.75 -10.19 32.41
N ILE A 762 35.36 -10.75 31.26
CA ILE A 762 34.46 -10.14 30.27
C ILE A 762 32.99 -10.36 30.67
N LYS A 763 32.47 -9.54 31.59
CA LYS A 763 31.06 -9.59 32.05
C LYS A 763 30.07 -9.45 30.88
N GLY A 764 29.16 -10.41 30.75
CA GLY A 764 28.09 -10.39 29.75
C GLY A 764 26.90 -9.50 30.13
N ARG A 765 26.27 -8.88 29.12
CA ARG A 765 24.87 -8.40 29.21
C ARG A 765 23.95 -9.61 29.37
N GLY A 766 23.71 -10.05 30.59
CA GLY A 766 22.73 -11.08 30.89
C GLY A 766 21.32 -10.59 30.53
N LYS A 767 20.69 -11.22 29.53
CA LYS A 767 19.22 -11.30 29.48
C LYS A 767 18.79 -12.09 30.72
N LYS A 768 18.24 -11.40 31.73
CA LYS A 768 17.43 -12.05 32.77
C LYS A 768 16.30 -12.81 32.07
N ARG A 769 16.36 -14.14 32.08
CA ARG A 769 15.18 -14.99 31.88
C ARG A 769 14.29 -14.81 33.12
N LYS A 770 13.09 -14.31 32.91
CA LYS A 770 11.90 -14.62 33.71
C LYS A 770 10.91 -15.31 32.77
#